data_AF-A0A402DR42-F1
#
_entry.id   AF-A0A402DR42-F1
#
_cell.length_a   1.000
_cell.length_b   1.000
_cell.length_c   1.000
_cell.angle_alpha   90.00
_cell.angle_beta   90.00
_cell.angle_gamma   90.00
#
_symmetry.space_group_name_H-M   'P 1'
#
loop_
_entity.id
_entity.type
_entity.pdbx_description
1 polymer ?
#
loop_
_entity_poly.entity_id
_entity_poly.type
_entity_poly.pdbx_seq_one_letter_code
_entity_poly.pdbx_strand_id
1 'polypeptide(L)'
;MTARRAAAGLLAAATMATGGLVAATSAQAAVACRVTYTVTNQWGAGFGGDVKIENLGDAVNGWTLTWAFPAGQTVSQAWNGVASQSGASVSVKDAGYNAQLATGGSTSFGFNGTWNGTANTAPTSFALNGTACTGTAPTTTPTPTPTTPTPTPTATTTPTPTPTPTTTTPPSGAWQAEDLDRGLISVRSGSNNLVQWRLLGTEAASTGFNVYRGGTKVNASPVTGSTNYVDAGASASATYTVRAVVNGTEQAASATSLTFANGYLDVPISKPGTDYVANDGSVGDLDGDGQLEVVLKWDPTNAKDNSQSGVTGNVYVDAYRLNGTRLWRIDLGRNIRAGAHYTQFQVYDYDGDGKAEVAMKTADGTRSGTGQVIGSSSADYRNSSGYVLSGPEYFTVFDGQTGAIGATTDYVPPRGTVSSWGDSYGNRVDRFLAGTAYLDGVRPSIIMARGYYTRAVVVAWDYRNGTLTRRWTFDSSASGNSAYAGQGNHSLTVGDVDGDGRQEIVYGAAAIDDNGARLWNTGTGHGDAAHLGDLIPTRPGLEYYKVTESTSQPDAWMADAKTGQILWKTAATTDNGRGVSGDIWSGSAGAESWSSSDSQLRNTSGTAVARKPSSANFLAWWDGDATRELLDGTRIDKYGTGGDTRLLTGSDVHSNNGTKATPVLSGDILGDWREEVIWARSDDSALRIYATPIVTDTRVWTLLHDQQYRVAIAWQNTAYNQPPHPGFFLGTPFALPAQPSVYLR
;
A
#
# COMPACT_ATOMS: atom_id res chain seq x y z
N MET A 1 -68.64 -53.91 -14.01
CA MET A 1 -69.06 -53.10 -15.18
C MET A 1 -69.62 -51.76 -14.68
N THR A 2 -69.69 -50.77 -15.57
CA THR A 2 -70.40 -49.46 -15.53
C THR A 2 -71.79 -49.46 -14.82
N ALA A 3 -72.43 -48.36 -14.35
CA ALA A 3 -72.31 -46.90 -14.63
C ALA A 3 -73.10 -46.00 -13.61
N ARG A 4 -72.80 -44.68 -13.55
CA ARG A 4 -73.67 -43.44 -13.72
C ARG A 4 -75.03 -43.26 -12.92
N ARG A 5 -75.65 -42.08 -12.69
CA ARG A 5 -75.54 -40.65 -13.18
C ARG A 5 -76.35 -39.61 -12.31
N ALA A 6 -75.96 -38.31 -12.37
CA ALA A 6 -76.68 -36.98 -12.39
C ALA A 6 -78.21 -36.79 -12.06
N ALA A 7 -78.79 -35.58 -11.81
CA ALA A 7 -78.39 -34.21 -11.33
C ALA A 7 -79.60 -33.20 -11.29
N ALA A 8 -79.56 -32.10 -10.49
CA ALA A 8 -80.46 -30.90 -10.46
C ALA A 8 -79.91 -29.78 -9.50
N GLY A 9 -80.39 -28.51 -9.37
CA GLY A 9 -81.30 -27.67 -10.20
C GLY A 9 -81.90 -26.38 -9.53
N LEU A 10 -81.49 -25.16 -9.96
CA LEU A 10 -82.10 -23.78 -9.80
C LEU A 10 -82.21 -23.01 -8.44
N LEU A 11 -82.55 -21.70 -8.53
CA LEU A 11 -82.27 -20.58 -7.59
C LEU A 11 -83.43 -20.12 -6.66
N ALA A 12 -83.08 -19.53 -5.50
CA ALA A 12 -83.69 -18.31 -4.89
C ALA A 12 -82.78 -17.73 -3.77
N ALA A 13 -82.97 -16.48 -3.31
CA ALA A 13 -81.99 -15.72 -2.49
C ALA A 13 -82.46 -15.29 -1.08
N ALA A 14 -81.54 -15.22 -0.10
CA ALA A 14 -81.67 -14.44 1.15
C ALA A 14 -80.34 -14.18 1.90
N THR A 15 -80.09 -12.89 2.20
CA THR A 15 -79.31 -12.23 3.29
C THR A 15 -78.30 -12.92 4.23
N MET A 16 -77.17 -12.20 4.42
CA MET A 16 -76.32 -12.00 5.62
C MET A 16 -75.38 -13.10 6.16
N ALA A 17 -74.07 -12.92 5.87
CA ALA A 17 -72.99 -12.96 6.86
C ALA A 17 -71.74 -12.23 6.32
N THR A 18 -71.32 -11.13 6.96
CA THR A 18 -70.08 -10.41 6.60
C THR A 18 -68.86 -11.11 7.21
N GLY A 19 -68.31 -12.09 6.50
CA GLY A 19 -66.98 -12.62 6.78
C GLY A 19 -65.91 -11.64 6.30
N GLY A 20 -65.20 -11.00 7.24
CA GLY A 20 -64.07 -10.13 6.91
C GLY A 20 -62.91 -10.95 6.33
N LEU A 21 -62.73 -10.89 5.01
CA LEU A 21 -61.51 -11.35 4.35
C LEU A 21 -60.36 -10.46 4.80
N VAL A 22 -59.49 -10.98 5.67
CA VAL A 22 -58.19 -10.37 5.94
C VAL A 22 -57.37 -10.50 4.67
N ALA A 23 -57.31 -9.42 3.89
CA ALA A 23 -56.37 -9.32 2.79
C ALA A 23 -54.96 -9.32 3.39
N ALA A 24 -54.23 -10.43 3.21
CA ALA A 24 -52.84 -10.52 3.60
C ALA A 24 -52.03 -9.55 2.74
N THR A 25 -51.73 -8.36 3.29
CA THR A 25 -50.74 -7.46 2.71
C THR A 25 -49.39 -8.16 2.77
N SER A 26 -48.84 -8.50 1.60
CA SER A 26 -47.48 -9.01 1.50
C SER A 26 -46.53 -8.02 2.16
N ALA A 27 -45.80 -8.46 3.19
CA ALA A 27 -44.74 -7.67 3.79
C ALA A 27 -43.69 -7.38 2.70
N GLN A 28 -43.59 -6.12 2.30
CA GLN A 28 -42.65 -5.72 1.26
C GLN A 28 -41.27 -5.63 1.90
N ALA A 29 -40.36 -6.48 1.43
CA ALA A 29 -39.00 -6.60 1.92
C ALA A 29 -38.27 -5.25 1.90
N ALA A 30 -37.31 -5.03 2.80
CA ALA A 30 -36.65 -3.74 2.96
C ALA A 30 -35.58 -3.53 1.88
N VAL A 31 -36.02 -3.28 0.65
CA VAL A 31 -35.15 -3.04 -0.51
C VAL A 31 -34.45 -1.69 -0.37
N ALA A 32 -33.28 -1.70 0.24
CA ALA A 32 -32.29 -0.65 0.04
C ALA A 32 -31.47 -0.95 -1.22
N CYS A 33 -31.04 0.08 -1.93
CA CYS A 33 -30.21 -0.07 -3.12
C CYS A 33 -29.30 1.14 -3.33
N ARG A 34 -28.18 0.88 -4.00
CA ARG A 34 -27.32 1.89 -4.62
C ARG A 34 -27.42 1.73 -6.13
N VAL A 35 -27.44 2.86 -6.85
CA VAL A 35 -27.43 2.88 -8.30
C VAL A 35 -26.30 3.77 -8.76
N THR A 36 -25.43 3.24 -9.61
CA THR A 36 -24.45 4.03 -10.35
C THR A 36 -24.95 4.17 -11.77
N TYR A 37 -25.14 5.41 -12.22
CA TYR A 37 -25.52 5.74 -13.59
C TYR A 37 -24.35 6.50 -14.24
N THR A 38 -23.88 5.98 -15.38
CA THR A 38 -22.72 6.51 -16.08
C THR A 38 -23.10 6.82 -17.53
N VAL A 39 -22.88 8.05 -18.00
CA VAL A 39 -22.89 8.34 -19.43
C VAL A 39 -21.55 7.88 -20.00
N THR A 40 -21.54 6.76 -20.72
CA THR A 40 -20.32 6.11 -21.21
C THR A 40 -19.73 6.80 -22.44
N ASN A 41 -20.60 7.39 -23.27
CA ASN A 41 -20.23 8.21 -24.42
C ASN A 41 -21.40 9.10 -24.87
N GLN A 42 -21.13 10.18 -25.59
CA GLN A 42 -22.14 11.10 -26.13
C GLN A 42 -21.75 11.58 -27.54
N TRP A 43 -22.69 11.60 -28.48
CA TRP A 43 -22.46 11.99 -29.87
C TRP A 43 -23.68 12.70 -30.47
N GLY A 44 -23.53 13.96 -30.89
CA GLY A 44 -24.65 14.75 -31.41
C GLY A 44 -25.84 14.76 -30.43
N ALA A 45 -27.02 14.34 -30.90
CA ALA A 45 -28.24 14.20 -30.09
C ALA A 45 -28.39 12.81 -29.41
N GLY A 46 -27.38 11.94 -29.45
CA GLY A 46 -27.38 10.60 -28.86
C GLY A 46 -26.36 10.42 -27.73
N PHE A 47 -26.56 9.42 -26.87
CA PHE A 47 -25.63 9.02 -25.81
C PHE A 47 -25.78 7.54 -25.44
N GLY A 48 -24.73 6.96 -24.86
CA GLY A 48 -24.73 5.66 -24.20
C GLY A 48 -24.80 5.83 -22.68
N GLY A 49 -25.62 5.03 -22.02
CA GLY A 49 -25.73 4.94 -20.57
C GLY A 49 -25.44 3.52 -20.09
N ASP A 50 -24.67 3.39 -19.01
CA ASP A 50 -24.53 2.15 -18.23
C ASP A 50 -25.09 2.38 -16.82
N VAL A 51 -25.80 1.38 -16.29
CA VAL A 51 -26.47 1.45 -15.00
C VAL A 51 -26.18 0.19 -14.20
N LYS A 52 -25.44 0.35 -13.09
CA LYS A 52 -25.21 -0.70 -12.09
C LYS A 52 -26.19 -0.54 -10.93
N ILE A 53 -26.88 -1.61 -10.58
CA ILE A 53 -27.73 -1.75 -9.40
C ILE A 53 -26.98 -2.61 -8.38
N GLU A 54 -26.89 -2.15 -7.15
CA GLU A 54 -26.41 -2.91 -5.99
C GLU A 54 -27.55 -3.03 -4.98
N ASN A 55 -27.87 -4.24 -4.53
CA ASN A 55 -28.92 -4.50 -3.56
C ASN A 55 -28.33 -4.50 -2.14
N LEU A 56 -28.70 -3.47 -1.37
CA LEU A 56 -28.30 -3.29 0.03
C LEU A 56 -29.37 -3.80 1.01
N GLY A 57 -30.49 -4.30 0.49
CA GLY A 57 -31.60 -4.87 1.25
C GLY A 57 -31.69 -6.39 1.14
N ASP A 58 -32.86 -6.93 1.48
CA ASP A 58 -33.16 -8.36 1.32
C ASP A 58 -32.97 -8.84 -0.13
N ALA A 59 -32.54 -10.08 -0.32
CA ALA A 59 -32.36 -10.68 -1.65
C ALA A 59 -33.66 -10.65 -2.48
N VAL A 60 -33.58 -10.12 -3.70
CA VAL A 60 -34.73 -10.05 -4.63
C VAL A 60 -34.59 -11.04 -5.79
N ASN A 61 -35.72 -11.51 -6.30
CA ASN A 61 -35.78 -12.36 -7.49
C ASN A 61 -36.84 -11.79 -8.45
N GLY A 62 -36.37 -11.15 -9.51
CA GLY A 62 -37.11 -10.18 -10.31
C GLY A 62 -36.83 -8.76 -9.81
N TRP A 63 -36.27 -7.92 -10.68
CA TRP A 63 -36.00 -6.53 -10.37
C TRP A 63 -36.51 -5.60 -11.46
N THR A 64 -36.97 -4.42 -11.05
CA THR A 64 -37.37 -3.34 -11.94
C THR A 64 -36.85 -2.03 -11.37
N LEU A 65 -35.94 -1.39 -12.11
CA LEU A 65 -35.40 -0.09 -11.77
C LEU A 65 -36.18 1.01 -12.49
N THR A 66 -36.56 2.05 -11.76
CA THR A 66 -37.29 3.20 -12.29
C THR A 66 -36.56 4.51 -11.99
N TRP A 67 -36.63 5.47 -12.90
CA TRP A 67 -36.14 6.84 -12.71
C TRP A 67 -36.91 7.82 -13.62
N ALA A 68 -36.67 9.12 -13.46
CA ALA A 68 -37.16 10.14 -14.38
C ALA A 68 -35.99 10.89 -15.04
N PHE A 69 -36.03 11.06 -16.37
CA PHE A 69 -35.07 11.89 -17.09
C PHE A 69 -35.36 13.38 -16.90
N PRO A 70 -34.38 14.20 -16.47
CA PRO A 70 -34.62 15.59 -16.09
C PRO A 70 -34.75 16.56 -17.27
N ALA A 71 -34.23 16.22 -18.46
CA ALA A 71 -34.03 17.16 -19.56
C ALA A 71 -34.57 16.62 -20.92
N GLY A 72 -35.68 15.86 -20.88
CA GLY A 72 -36.36 15.38 -22.09
C GLY A 72 -35.62 14.29 -22.84
N GLN A 73 -34.75 13.53 -22.17
CA GLN A 73 -34.07 12.39 -22.77
C GLN A 73 -35.01 11.19 -22.96
N THR A 74 -34.69 10.34 -23.94
CA THR A 74 -35.46 9.14 -24.27
C THR A 74 -34.56 7.92 -24.48
N VAL A 75 -34.91 6.77 -23.92
CA VAL A 75 -34.25 5.49 -24.22
C VAL A 75 -34.67 5.01 -25.61
N SER A 76 -33.69 4.72 -26.48
CA SER A 76 -33.91 4.20 -27.83
C SER A 76 -33.76 2.69 -27.91
N GLN A 77 -32.80 2.11 -27.19
CA GLN A 77 -32.53 0.68 -27.14
C GLN A 77 -31.81 0.33 -25.84
N ALA A 78 -32.18 -0.76 -25.17
CA ALA A 78 -31.49 -1.29 -23.99
C ALA A 78 -31.00 -2.74 -24.21
N TRP A 79 -30.02 -3.16 -23.42
CA TRP A 79 -29.51 -4.53 -23.34
C TRP A 79 -29.25 -4.92 -21.89
N ASN A 80 -29.28 -6.23 -21.60
CA ASN A 80 -29.26 -6.81 -20.24
C ASN A 80 -30.41 -6.33 -19.31
N GLY A 81 -31.41 -5.65 -19.88
CA GLY A 81 -32.66 -5.24 -19.23
C GLY A 81 -33.69 -4.83 -20.28
N VAL A 82 -34.97 -4.91 -19.93
CA VAL A 82 -36.11 -4.57 -20.80
C VAL A 82 -36.64 -3.20 -20.42
N ALA A 83 -36.33 -2.18 -21.24
CA ALA A 83 -36.72 -0.80 -20.99
C ALA A 83 -38.13 -0.47 -21.52
N SER A 84 -38.85 0.37 -20.79
CA SER A 84 -40.09 1.03 -21.17
C SER A 84 -40.06 2.47 -20.65
N GLN A 85 -40.65 3.41 -21.39
CA GLN A 85 -40.66 4.84 -21.03
C GLN A 85 -42.02 5.47 -21.33
N SER A 86 -42.49 6.33 -20.43
CA SER A 86 -43.68 7.17 -20.61
C SER A 86 -43.37 8.60 -20.15
N GLY A 87 -43.35 9.55 -21.09
CA GLY A 87 -42.86 10.90 -20.82
C GLY A 87 -41.43 10.87 -20.31
N ALA A 88 -41.16 11.51 -19.18
CA ALA A 88 -39.85 11.50 -18.53
C ALA A 88 -39.55 10.19 -17.77
N SER A 89 -40.58 9.41 -17.40
CA SER A 89 -40.42 8.24 -16.51
C SER A 89 -39.96 7.00 -17.27
N VAL A 90 -38.82 6.45 -16.87
CA VAL A 90 -38.24 5.22 -17.41
C VAL A 90 -38.39 4.08 -16.40
N SER A 91 -38.64 2.88 -16.91
CA SER A 91 -38.68 1.62 -16.16
C SER A 91 -37.89 0.56 -16.91
N VAL A 92 -36.88 -0.04 -16.28
CA VAL A 92 -36.10 -1.15 -16.83
C VAL A 92 -36.26 -2.37 -15.94
N LYS A 93 -36.80 -3.45 -16.50
CA LYS A 93 -36.92 -4.76 -15.84
C LYS A 93 -35.71 -5.64 -16.15
N ASP A 94 -35.42 -6.60 -15.27
CA ASP A 94 -34.54 -7.74 -15.54
C ASP A 94 -34.75 -8.40 -16.92
N ALA A 95 -33.69 -9.00 -17.46
CA ALA A 95 -33.69 -9.77 -18.70
C ALA A 95 -33.93 -11.28 -18.45
N GLY A 96 -34.57 -11.64 -17.33
CA GLY A 96 -34.80 -13.02 -16.89
C GLY A 96 -33.57 -13.71 -16.31
N TYR A 97 -32.48 -13.80 -17.07
CA TYR A 97 -31.27 -14.53 -16.63
C TYR A 97 -30.53 -13.83 -15.47
N ASN A 98 -30.70 -12.52 -15.32
CA ASN A 98 -30.14 -11.69 -14.26
C ASN A 98 -31.17 -11.26 -13.22
N ALA A 99 -32.32 -11.95 -13.12
CA ALA A 99 -33.40 -11.60 -12.21
C ALA A 99 -33.03 -11.78 -10.72
N GLN A 100 -32.15 -12.73 -10.39
CA GLN A 100 -31.69 -12.94 -9.01
C GLN A 100 -30.64 -11.90 -8.61
N LEU A 101 -30.89 -11.20 -7.51
CA LEU A 101 -30.01 -10.18 -6.96
C LEU A 101 -29.96 -10.30 -5.43
N ALA A 102 -28.98 -11.05 -4.94
CA ALA A 102 -28.75 -11.28 -3.51
C ALA A 102 -28.44 -9.99 -2.74
N THR A 103 -28.58 -10.01 -1.42
CA THR A 103 -28.06 -8.95 -0.53
C THR A 103 -26.55 -8.80 -0.71
N GLY A 104 -26.07 -7.56 -0.91
CA GLY A 104 -24.69 -7.25 -1.31
C GLY A 104 -24.37 -7.59 -2.78
N GLY A 105 -25.32 -8.17 -3.53
CA GLY A 105 -25.17 -8.50 -4.94
C GLY A 105 -25.36 -7.29 -5.84
N SER A 106 -24.75 -7.33 -7.03
CA SER A 106 -24.95 -6.30 -8.06
C SER A 106 -25.24 -6.87 -9.45
N THR A 107 -25.89 -6.07 -10.28
CA THR A 107 -26.18 -6.36 -11.69
C THR A 107 -26.12 -5.08 -12.51
N SER A 108 -25.83 -5.18 -13.81
CA SER A 108 -25.73 -4.01 -14.70
C SER A 108 -26.51 -4.21 -15.99
N PHE A 109 -27.06 -3.10 -16.50
CA PHE A 109 -27.64 -3.00 -17.82
C PHE A 109 -27.19 -1.72 -18.51
N GLY A 110 -27.21 -1.72 -19.85
CA GLY A 110 -26.85 -0.55 -20.65
C GLY A 110 -27.92 -0.18 -21.65
N PHE A 111 -27.87 1.05 -22.14
CA PHE A 111 -28.79 1.55 -23.15
C PHE A 111 -28.20 2.67 -24.01
N ASN A 112 -28.74 2.84 -25.21
CA ASN A 112 -28.56 4.03 -26.04
C ASN A 112 -29.78 4.93 -25.87
N GLY A 113 -29.57 6.21 -25.65
CA GLY A 113 -30.60 7.23 -25.53
C GLY A 113 -30.39 8.42 -26.47
N THR A 114 -31.41 9.26 -26.59
CA THR A 114 -31.34 10.56 -27.26
C THR A 114 -31.72 11.69 -26.32
N TRP A 115 -31.27 12.91 -26.61
CA TRP A 115 -31.52 14.11 -25.82
C TRP A 115 -31.80 15.32 -26.73
N ASN A 116 -32.46 16.36 -26.21
CA ASN A 116 -33.03 17.43 -27.02
C ASN A 116 -32.05 18.56 -27.44
N GLY A 117 -30.75 18.40 -27.21
CA GLY A 117 -29.73 19.42 -27.51
C GLY A 117 -29.54 20.51 -26.45
N THR A 118 -30.34 20.55 -25.36
CA THR A 118 -30.22 21.58 -24.30
C THR A 118 -29.26 21.15 -23.19
N ALA A 119 -29.50 19.99 -22.57
CA ALA A 119 -28.59 19.38 -21.59
C ALA A 119 -28.84 17.86 -21.53
N ASN A 120 -27.78 17.06 -21.33
CA ASN A 120 -27.90 15.63 -21.05
C ASN A 120 -27.61 15.34 -19.57
N THR A 121 -28.41 15.94 -18.68
CA THR A 121 -28.23 15.79 -17.23
C THR A 121 -28.61 14.39 -16.77
N ALA A 122 -27.71 13.71 -16.05
CA ALA A 122 -27.97 12.39 -15.49
C ALA A 122 -29.10 12.41 -14.45
N PRO A 123 -29.95 11.35 -14.38
CA PRO A 123 -30.94 11.20 -13.32
C PRO A 123 -30.28 10.95 -11.96
N THR A 124 -30.80 11.59 -10.91
CA THR A 124 -30.24 11.55 -9.54
C THR A 124 -31.14 10.81 -8.55
N SER A 125 -32.23 10.19 -9.02
CA SER A 125 -33.20 9.50 -8.17
C SER A 125 -33.71 8.25 -8.87
N PHE A 126 -33.58 7.11 -8.19
CA PHE A 126 -33.93 5.80 -8.69
C PHE A 126 -34.79 5.06 -7.66
N ALA A 127 -35.64 4.14 -8.10
CA ALA A 127 -36.33 3.20 -7.24
C ALA A 127 -36.28 1.77 -7.80
N LEU A 128 -35.92 0.81 -6.95
CA LEU A 128 -35.85 -0.62 -7.23
C LEU A 128 -37.10 -1.30 -6.67
N ASN A 129 -37.87 -1.97 -7.53
CA ASN A 129 -39.15 -2.62 -7.17
C ASN A 129 -40.15 -1.69 -6.45
N GLY A 130 -40.09 -0.39 -6.76
CA GLY A 130 -40.92 0.66 -6.17
C GLY A 130 -40.34 1.33 -4.93
N THR A 131 -39.23 0.83 -4.36
CA THR A 131 -38.57 1.41 -3.19
C THR A 131 -37.41 2.31 -3.62
N ALA A 132 -37.33 3.53 -3.09
CA ALA A 132 -36.29 4.49 -3.45
C ALA A 132 -34.88 4.00 -3.04
N CYS A 133 -33.91 4.12 -3.95
CA CYS A 133 -32.51 3.78 -3.69
C CYS A 133 -31.82 4.91 -2.93
N THR A 134 -31.66 4.75 -1.62
CA THR A 134 -31.04 5.74 -0.73
C THR A 134 -29.52 5.60 -0.59
N GLY A 135 -28.89 4.58 -1.20
CA GLY A 135 -27.45 4.34 -1.10
C GLY A 135 -26.96 3.92 0.29
N THR A 136 -27.88 3.51 1.17
CA THR A 136 -27.65 3.11 2.57
C THR A 136 -28.45 1.86 2.88
N ALA A 137 -27.83 0.86 3.51
CA ALA A 137 -28.55 -0.34 3.97
C ALA A 137 -29.55 0.00 5.09
N PRO A 138 -30.65 -0.76 5.28
CA PRO A 138 -31.63 -0.45 6.32
C PRO A 138 -31.02 -0.73 7.70
N THR A 139 -30.95 0.29 8.56
CA THR A 139 -30.55 0.12 9.96
C THR A 139 -31.62 -0.63 10.74
N THR A 140 -31.33 -1.87 11.14
CA THR A 140 -32.22 -2.70 11.96
C THR A 140 -32.23 -2.22 13.42
N THR A 141 -33.08 -1.24 13.72
CA THR A 141 -33.29 -0.71 15.08
C THR A 141 -34.62 -1.23 15.65
N PRO A 142 -34.67 -1.70 16.92
CA PRO A 142 -35.88 -2.30 17.50
C PRO A 142 -37.00 -1.28 17.76
N THR A 143 -38.24 -1.76 17.53
CA THR A 143 -39.50 -1.01 17.60
C THR A 143 -39.84 -0.38 18.96
N PRO A 144 -40.29 0.89 18.97
CA PRO A 144 -41.22 1.41 19.98
C PRO A 144 -42.57 1.88 19.40
N THR A 145 -43.56 1.95 20.29
CA THR A 145 -45.02 2.16 20.08
C THR A 145 -45.40 3.56 19.54
N PRO A 146 -46.50 3.73 18.76
CA PRO A 146 -46.72 4.94 17.94
C PRO A 146 -47.63 6.03 18.54
N THR A 147 -47.38 7.30 18.19
CA THR A 147 -48.36 8.41 18.16
C THR A 147 -47.98 9.51 17.15
N THR A 148 -48.97 10.07 16.46
CA THR A 148 -48.93 11.12 15.39
C THR A 148 -50.16 12.03 15.66
N PRO A 149 -50.20 13.38 15.44
CA PRO A 149 -49.75 14.07 14.21
C PRO A 149 -49.15 15.52 14.28
N THR A 150 -48.22 15.80 13.35
CA THR A 150 -48.26 16.78 12.21
C THR A 150 -48.89 18.21 12.39
N PRO A 151 -48.49 19.26 11.62
CA PRO A 151 -47.18 19.93 11.47
C PRO A 151 -47.29 21.49 11.54
N THR A 152 -46.19 22.25 11.34
CA THR A 152 -46.22 23.64 10.80
C THR A 152 -44.91 23.91 10.03
N PRO A 153 -44.91 24.60 8.87
CA PRO A 153 -43.78 24.52 7.93
C PRO A 153 -42.86 25.75 7.86
N THR A 154 -41.69 25.51 7.23
CA THR A 154 -40.84 26.47 6.51
C THR A 154 -39.93 27.42 7.30
N ALA A 155 -38.62 27.12 7.24
CA ALA A 155 -37.60 28.11 6.89
C ALA A 155 -36.56 27.44 5.98
N THR A 156 -36.27 28.05 4.83
CA THR A 156 -35.27 27.57 3.87
C THR A 156 -33.86 27.81 4.43
N THR A 157 -33.04 26.77 4.52
CA THR A 157 -31.59 26.90 4.72
C THR A 157 -30.84 26.51 3.45
N THR A 158 -29.93 27.40 3.04
CA THR A 158 -28.84 27.23 2.07
C THR A 158 -28.23 25.82 2.13
N PRO A 159 -27.82 25.21 1.00
CA PRO A 159 -27.24 23.86 0.99
C PRO A 159 -26.07 23.74 1.96
N THR A 160 -26.21 22.83 2.93
CA THR A 160 -25.12 22.38 3.79
C THR A 160 -24.03 21.76 2.91
N PRO A 161 -22.73 22.05 3.13
CA PRO A 161 -21.66 21.36 2.42
C PRO A 161 -21.75 19.85 2.67
N THR A 162 -21.32 19.07 1.67
CA THR A 162 -21.07 17.62 1.81
C THR A 162 -20.37 17.34 3.13
N PRO A 163 -20.80 16.34 3.93
CA PRO A 163 -20.09 16.02 5.16
C PRO A 163 -18.66 15.60 4.80
N THR A 164 -17.70 16.44 5.20
CA THR A 164 -16.29 16.05 5.31
C THR A 164 -16.25 14.75 6.11
N PRO A 165 -15.45 13.73 5.71
CA PRO A 165 -15.29 12.53 6.53
C PRO A 165 -14.92 12.98 7.94
N THR A 166 -15.67 12.50 8.93
CA THR A 166 -15.54 12.99 10.31
C THR A 166 -14.08 12.87 10.72
N THR A 167 -13.42 14.02 10.89
CA THR A 167 -12.10 14.09 11.51
C THR A 167 -12.28 13.80 12.99
N THR A 168 -12.38 12.51 13.30
CA THR A 168 -12.03 11.99 14.61
C THR A 168 -10.67 12.57 14.95
N THR A 169 -10.62 13.47 15.94
CA THR A 169 -9.37 14.00 16.44
C THR A 169 -8.50 12.82 16.82
N PRO A 170 -7.27 12.69 16.25
CA PRO A 170 -6.36 11.62 16.61
C PRO A 170 -6.23 11.51 18.13
N PRO A 171 -6.24 10.29 18.70
CA PRO A 171 -5.86 10.10 20.09
C PRO A 171 -4.49 10.75 20.36
N SER A 172 -4.30 11.33 21.55
CA SER A 172 -3.06 12.03 21.88
C SER A 172 -1.86 11.10 21.75
N GLY A 173 -0.91 11.44 20.87
CA GLY A 173 0.26 10.62 20.59
C GLY A 173 -0.02 9.39 19.70
N ALA A 174 -1.12 9.37 18.95
CA ALA A 174 -1.40 8.35 17.94
C ALA A 174 -1.20 8.89 16.52
N TRP A 175 -0.63 8.05 15.65
CA TRP A 175 -0.37 8.37 14.24
C TRP A 175 -1.29 7.57 13.30
N GLN A 176 -1.44 8.07 12.07
CA GLN A 176 -2.28 7.48 11.01
C GLN A 176 -1.68 6.18 10.48
N ALA A 177 -2.29 5.03 10.76
CA ALA A 177 -1.91 3.74 10.18
C ALA A 177 -3.02 3.20 9.26
N GLU A 178 -2.67 2.30 8.36
CA GLU A 178 -3.61 1.60 7.45
C GLU A 178 -4.55 0.66 8.25
N ASP A 179 -5.84 0.59 7.91
CA ASP A 179 -6.79 -0.40 8.46
C ASP A 179 -6.54 -1.82 7.89
N LEU A 180 -5.38 -2.39 8.24
CA LEU A 180 -4.94 -3.69 7.71
C LEU A 180 -5.87 -4.84 8.09
N ASP A 181 -6.10 -5.72 7.12
CA ASP A 181 -6.82 -6.98 7.32
C ASP A 181 -6.01 -7.95 8.22
N ARG A 182 -6.52 -9.17 8.40
CA ARG A 182 -5.82 -10.16 9.23
C ARG A 182 -4.50 -10.67 8.63
N GLY A 183 -4.20 -10.36 7.36
CA GLY A 183 -3.01 -10.82 6.64
C GLY A 183 -2.93 -12.35 6.56
N LEU A 184 -4.06 -13.04 6.64
CA LEU A 184 -4.08 -14.47 6.96
C LEU A 184 -3.46 -15.30 5.83
N ILE A 185 -2.43 -16.08 6.15
CA ILE A 185 -1.78 -17.00 5.20
C ILE A 185 -1.68 -18.42 5.77
N SER A 186 -1.58 -19.40 4.87
CA SER A 186 -1.30 -20.80 5.18
C SER A 186 -0.10 -21.27 4.37
N VAL A 187 1.06 -21.37 5.02
CA VAL A 187 2.34 -21.75 4.41
C VAL A 187 2.61 -23.23 4.61
N ARG A 188 3.02 -23.92 3.54
CA ARG A 188 3.31 -25.36 3.64
C ARG A 188 4.58 -25.62 4.44
N SER A 189 4.48 -26.43 5.50
CA SER A 189 5.60 -26.80 6.37
C SER A 189 5.66 -28.32 6.51
N GLY A 190 6.44 -28.97 5.65
CA GLY A 190 6.56 -30.43 5.58
C GLY A 190 5.22 -31.13 5.27
N SER A 191 4.75 -31.95 6.21
CA SER A 191 3.43 -32.61 6.15
C SER A 191 2.26 -31.73 6.62
N ASN A 192 2.53 -30.53 7.12
CA ASN A 192 1.60 -29.68 7.85
C ASN A 192 1.42 -28.33 7.15
N ASN A 193 0.48 -27.51 7.64
CA ASN A 193 0.39 -26.10 7.28
C ASN A 193 0.69 -25.24 8.50
N LEU A 194 1.53 -24.23 8.32
CA LEU A 194 1.72 -23.15 9.28
C LEU A 194 0.78 -22.01 8.88
N VAL A 195 -0.28 -21.82 9.67
CA VAL A 195 -1.22 -20.71 9.53
C VAL A 195 -0.63 -19.51 10.28
N GLN A 196 -0.58 -18.32 9.68
CA GLN A 196 0.06 -17.13 10.22
C GLN A 196 -0.83 -15.91 9.99
N TRP A 197 -0.87 -14.98 10.95
CA TRP A 197 -1.73 -13.79 10.89
C TRP A 197 -1.19 -12.61 11.71
N ARG A 198 -1.62 -11.40 11.35
CA ARG A 198 -1.15 -10.17 11.98
C ARG A 198 -1.70 -10.07 13.40
N LEU A 199 -0.89 -9.59 14.33
CA LEU A 199 -1.39 -8.93 15.54
C LEU A 199 -1.50 -7.44 15.23
N LEU A 200 -2.72 -6.91 15.14
CA LEU A 200 -2.94 -5.53 14.70
C LEU A 200 -2.62 -4.56 15.85
N GLY A 201 -2.06 -3.38 15.55
CA GLY A 201 -1.69 -2.37 16.57
C GLY A 201 -2.85 -1.93 17.49
N THR A 202 -4.10 -2.07 17.02
CA THR A 202 -5.32 -1.82 17.79
C THR A 202 -5.68 -2.94 18.78
N GLU A 203 -5.02 -4.10 18.72
CA GLU A 203 -5.23 -5.23 19.59
C GLU A 203 -4.21 -5.29 20.73
N ALA A 204 -4.69 -5.56 21.95
CA ALA A 204 -3.80 -5.81 23.07
C ALA A 204 -2.95 -7.08 22.85
N ALA A 205 -1.73 -7.09 23.40
CA ALA A 205 -0.83 -8.26 23.36
C ALA A 205 -1.43 -9.54 23.98
N SER A 206 -2.47 -9.41 24.82
CA SER A 206 -3.20 -10.52 25.44
C SER A 206 -4.35 -11.08 24.59
N THR A 207 -4.70 -10.48 23.45
CA THR A 207 -5.78 -10.95 22.56
C THR A 207 -5.54 -12.41 22.17
N GLY A 208 -6.55 -13.27 22.33
CA GLY A 208 -6.48 -14.66 21.91
C GLY A 208 -6.99 -14.86 20.48
N PHE A 209 -6.67 -15.99 19.87
CA PHE A 209 -7.15 -16.31 18.51
C PHE A 209 -7.68 -17.73 18.38
N ASN A 210 -8.81 -17.90 17.69
CA ASN A 210 -9.33 -19.20 17.29
C ASN A 210 -9.13 -19.40 15.78
N VAL A 211 -8.60 -20.56 15.41
CA VAL A 211 -8.25 -20.93 14.04
C VAL A 211 -9.28 -21.94 13.52
N TYR A 212 -9.81 -21.69 12.33
CA TYR A 212 -10.86 -22.49 11.71
C TYR A 212 -10.41 -23.00 10.35
N ARG A 213 -10.33 -24.33 10.15
CA ARG A 213 -10.13 -24.97 8.86
C ARG A 213 -11.47 -25.32 8.24
N GLY A 214 -11.81 -24.75 7.08
CA GLY A 214 -13.07 -25.02 6.39
C GLY A 214 -14.32 -24.87 7.29
N GLY A 215 -14.31 -23.89 8.19
CA GLY A 215 -15.39 -23.65 9.17
C GLY A 215 -15.35 -24.52 10.45
N THR A 216 -14.42 -25.47 10.57
CA THR A 216 -14.22 -26.26 11.80
C THR A 216 -13.06 -25.70 12.63
N LYS A 217 -13.30 -25.35 13.89
CA LYS A 217 -12.24 -24.89 14.83
C LYS A 217 -11.21 -26.01 15.05
N VAL A 218 -9.92 -25.70 14.93
CA VAL A 218 -8.82 -26.69 15.06
C VAL A 218 -8.03 -26.58 16.36
N ASN A 219 -7.98 -25.40 16.99
CA ASN A 219 -7.31 -25.20 18.29
C ASN A 219 -8.26 -25.48 19.47
N ALA A 220 -7.78 -26.15 20.52
CA ALA A 220 -8.61 -26.46 21.70
C ALA A 220 -8.92 -25.21 22.57
N SER A 221 -7.92 -24.36 22.77
CA SER A 221 -8.00 -23.08 23.51
C SER A 221 -7.47 -21.94 22.62
N PRO A 222 -7.91 -20.69 22.80
CA PRO A 222 -7.41 -19.56 22.03
C PRO A 222 -5.88 -19.46 22.07
N VAL A 223 -5.25 -19.27 20.91
CA VAL A 223 -3.80 -19.07 20.78
C VAL A 223 -3.46 -17.68 21.32
N THR A 224 -2.55 -17.61 22.29
CA THR A 224 -2.11 -16.36 22.93
C THR A 224 -0.59 -16.17 22.95
N GLY A 225 0.21 -17.23 22.76
CA GLY A 225 1.67 -17.17 22.78
C GLY A 225 2.30 -16.63 21.49
N SER A 226 1.64 -16.83 20.35
CA SER A 226 2.08 -16.39 19.01
C SER A 226 0.88 -15.91 18.20
N THR A 227 1.10 -15.48 16.96
CA THR A 227 0.06 -15.34 15.93
C THR A 227 0.26 -16.30 14.76
N ASN A 228 0.69 -17.52 15.10
CA ASN A 228 0.77 -18.64 14.18
C ASN A 228 0.14 -19.92 14.78
N TYR A 229 -0.10 -20.92 13.93
CA TYR A 229 -0.62 -22.22 14.34
C TYR A 229 -0.25 -23.33 13.36
N VAL A 230 0.29 -24.44 13.86
CA VAL A 230 0.58 -25.63 13.05
C VAL A 230 -0.65 -26.53 12.99
N ASP A 231 -1.25 -26.65 11.82
CA ASP A 231 -2.30 -27.61 11.55
C ASP A 231 -1.72 -28.91 10.96
N ALA A 232 -1.55 -29.91 11.83
CA ALA A 232 -0.82 -31.13 11.54
C ALA A 232 -1.57 -32.07 10.58
N GLY A 233 -0.88 -32.57 9.55
CA GLY A 233 -1.43 -33.51 8.57
C GLY A 233 -2.52 -32.94 7.64
N ALA A 234 -2.77 -31.64 7.67
CA ALA A 234 -3.73 -30.99 6.79
C ALA A 234 -3.29 -31.02 5.31
N SER A 235 -4.26 -31.00 4.39
CA SER A 235 -3.99 -30.84 2.96
C SER A 235 -3.25 -29.52 2.70
N ALA A 236 -2.30 -29.52 1.77
CA ALA A 236 -1.64 -28.28 1.30
C ALA A 236 -2.61 -27.26 0.69
N SER A 237 -3.81 -27.71 0.28
CA SER A 237 -4.91 -26.88 -0.23
C SER A 237 -5.97 -26.49 0.82
N ALA A 238 -5.74 -26.79 2.11
CA ALA A 238 -6.68 -26.40 3.16
C ALA A 238 -6.75 -24.87 3.30
N THR A 239 -7.96 -24.36 3.54
CA THR A 239 -8.23 -22.94 3.72
C THR A 239 -8.66 -22.65 5.15
N TYR A 240 -8.26 -21.48 5.64
CA TYR A 240 -8.40 -21.08 7.03
C TYR A 240 -9.10 -19.74 7.17
N THR A 241 -9.73 -19.54 8.33
CA THR A 241 -10.14 -18.23 8.86
C THR A 241 -9.71 -18.15 10.32
N VAL A 242 -9.48 -16.94 10.82
CA VAL A 242 -9.12 -16.68 12.22
C VAL A 242 -10.16 -15.75 12.83
N ARG A 243 -10.45 -15.94 14.12
CA ARG A 243 -11.30 -15.07 14.93
C ARG A 243 -10.53 -14.60 16.15
N ALA A 244 -10.45 -13.29 16.36
CA ALA A 244 -9.93 -12.73 17.60
C ALA A 244 -10.86 -13.11 18.77
N VAL A 245 -10.30 -13.20 19.97
CA VAL A 245 -10.99 -13.47 21.23
C VAL A 245 -10.60 -12.36 22.20
N VAL A 246 -11.46 -11.35 22.30
CA VAL A 246 -11.24 -10.13 23.08
C VAL A 246 -12.11 -10.21 24.33
N ASN A 247 -11.50 -10.13 25.51
CA ASN A 247 -12.18 -10.24 26.81
C ASN A 247 -13.09 -11.49 26.93
N GLY A 248 -12.65 -12.62 26.35
CA GLY A 248 -13.39 -13.88 26.32
C GLY A 248 -14.47 -13.98 25.23
N THR A 249 -14.75 -12.90 24.50
CA THR A 249 -15.74 -12.87 23.42
C THR A 249 -15.07 -13.07 22.06
N GLU A 250 -15.49 -14.09 21.33
CA GLU A 250 -15.06 -14.33 19.96
C GLU A 250 -15.64 -13.28 19.00
N GLN A 251 -14.77 -12.73 18.14
CA GLN A 251 -15.09 -11.69 17.16
C GLN A 251 -15.48 -12.30 15.80
N ALA A 252 -15.74 -11.44 14.81
CA ALA A 252 -15.97 -11.84 13.44
C ALA A 252 -14.79 -12.66 12.86
N ALA A 253 -15.08 -13.48 11.84
CA ALA A 253 -14.06 -14.19 11.10
C ALA A 253 -13.31 -13.24 10.14
N SER A 254 -12.01 -13.45 10.02
CA SER A 254 -11.19 -12.85 8.97
C SER A 254 -11.66 -13.25 7.56
N ALA A 255 -11.10 -12.59 6.55
CA ALA A 255 -11.03 -13.14 5.20
C ALA A 255 -10.39 -14.55 5.19
N THR A 256 -10.61 -15.28 4.09
CA THR A 256 -10.04 -16.62 3.92
C THR A 256 -8.55 -16.53 3.61
N SER A 257 -7.75 -17.43 4.21
CA SER A 257 -6.30 -17.46 4.06
C SER A 257 -5.80 -17.53 2.62
N LEU A 258 -4.76 -16.77 2.26
CA LEU A 258 -3.96 -17.05 1.07
C LEU A 258 -3.19 -18.36 1.24
N THR A 259 -3.10 -19.17 0.18
CA THR A 259 -2.52 -20.53 0.26
C THR A 259 -1.13 -20.60 -0.39
N PHE A 260 -0.10 -20.70 0.44
CA PHE A 260 1.30 -20.81 0.05
C PHE A 260 1.70 -22.29 -0.02
N ALA A 261 1.03 -23.07 -0.88
CA ALA A 261 1.11 -24.53 -0.93
C ALA A 261 2.52 -25.09 -1.22
N ASN A 262 3.39 -24.28 -1.83
CA ASN A 262 4.78 -24.61 -2.15
C ASN A 262 5.80 -23.79 -1.33
N GLY A 263 5.36 -23.11 -0.26
CA GLY A 263 6.18 -22.13 0.48
C GLY A 263 6.19 -20.72 -0.13
N TYR A 264 5.43 -20.50 -1.21
CA TYR A 264 5.31 -19.22 -1.89
C TYR A 264 3.93 -19.05 -2.56
N LEU A 265 3.61 -17.81 -2.92
CA LEU A 265 2.50 -17.39 -3.76
C LEU A 265 3.06 -16.73 -5.04
N ASP A 266 2.65 -17.21 -6.22
CA ASP A 266 2.92 -16.52 -7.50
C ASP A 266 1.75 -15.56 -7.81
N VAL A 267 2.04 -14.27 -7.89
CA VAL A 267 1.13 -13.19 -8.33
C VAL A 267 1.40 -12.90 -9.82
N PRO A 268 0.53 -13.31 -10.76
CA PRO A 268 0.76 -13.10 -12.19
C PRO A 268 0.91 -11.62 -12.56
N ILE A 269 1.90 -11.28 -13.40
CA ILE A 269 2.15 -9.92 -13.86
C ILE A 269 2.17 -9.81 -15.40
N SER A 270 1.83 -8.63 -15.91
CA SER A 270 1.66 -8.37 -17.34
C SER A 270 2.86 -7.62 -17.93
N LYS A 271 3.93 -8.35 -18.24
CA LYS A 271 5.19 -7.81 -18.80
C LYS A 271 4.95 -6.82 -19.96
N PRO A 272 5.50 -5.58 -19.92
CA PRO A 272 5.25 -4.55 -20.94
C PRO A 272 5.89 -4.83 -22.31
N GLY A 273 6.99 -5.58 -22.35
CA GLY A 273 7.72 -5.91 -23.57
C GLY A 273 8.83 -6.91 -23.28
N THR A 274 9.39 -7.55 -24.32
CA THR A 274 10.46 -8.56 -24.17
C THR A 274 11.76 -7.97 -23.61
N ASP A 275 11.95 -6.65 -23.76
CA ASP A 275 13.11 -5.85 -23.40
C ASP A 275 13.01 -5.22 -22.00
N TYR A 276 12.11 -5.70 -21.14
CA TYR A 276 11.90 -5.22 -19.75
C TYR A 276 12.18 -6.31 -18.71
N VAL A 277 12.44 -5.86 -17.48
CA VAL A 277 12.48 -6.70 -16.27
C VAL A 277 11.62 -6.08 -15.17
N ALA A 278 10.96 -6.91 -14.38
CA ALA A 278 10.33 -6.52 -13.14
C ALA A 278 11.43 -6.11 -12.16
N ASN A 279 11.26 -4.97 -11.51
CA ASN A 279 12.34 -4.33 -10.75
C ASN A 279 11.86 -3.96 -9.34
N ASP A 280 12.22 -2.79 -8.81
CA ASP A 280 11.82 -2.41 -7.44
C ASP A 280 10.30 -2.32 -7.29
N GLY A 281 9.80 -2.73 -6.13
CA GLY A 281 8.40 -2.64 -5.73
C GLY A 281 8.20 -1.79 -4.48
N SER A 282 6.93 -1.48 -4.19
CA SER A 282 6.44 -0.97 -2.91
C SER A 282 5.02 -1.49 -2.69
N VAL A 283 4.46 -1.30 -1.51
CA VAL A 283 3.10 -1.74 -1.14
C VAL A 283 2.29 -0.63 -0.47
N GLY A 284 0.97 -0.77 -0.57
CA GLY A 284 -0.05 0.01 0.12
C GLY A 284 -1.41 -0.61 -0.17
N ASP A 285 -2.39 -0.41 0.70
CA ASP A 285 -3.79 -0.72 0.38
C ASP A 285 -4.30 0.35 -0.58
N LEU A 286 -4.54 0.00 -1.85
CA LEU A 286 -4.90 0.97 -2.88
C LEU A 286 -6.42 1.10 -3.05
N ASP A 287 -7.24 0.30 -2.37
CA ASP A 287 -8.69 0.36 -2.50
C ASP A 287 -9.53 0.36 -1.21
N GLY A 288 -8.90 0.21 -0.05
CA GLY A 288 -9.49 0.31 1.28
C GLY A 288 -10.13 -1.00 1.75
N ASP A 289 -9.58 -2.16 1.37
CA ASP A 289 -10.08 -3.48 1.79
C ASP A 289 -9.22 -4.17 2.88
N GLY A 290 -8.10 -3.54 3.26
CA GLY A 290 -7.12 -3.98 4.25
C GLY A 290 -6.05 -4.92 3.69
N GLN A 291 -6.13 -5.33 2.42
CA GLN A 291 -5.07 -6.06 1.71
C GLN A 291 -4.11 -5.09 1.02
N LEU A 292 -2.83 -5.44 1.00
CA LEU A 292 -1.82 -4.65 0.30
C LEU A 292 -1.72 -5.07 -1.18
N GLU A 293 -1.85 -4.10 -2.08
CA GLU A 293 -1.41 -4.24 -3.47
C GLU A 293 0.11 -4.09 -3.57
N VAL A 294 0.68 -4.71 -4.61
CA VAL A 294 2.07 -4.46 -5.01
C VAL A 294 2.09 -3.42 -6.15
N VAL A 295 2.76 -2.30 -5.90
CA VAL A 295 3.13 -1.32 -6.93
C VAL A 295 4.52 -1.67 -7.46
N LEU A 296 4.60 -2.04 -8.73
CA LEU A 296 5.79 -2.59 -9.38
C LEU A 296 6.36 -1.63 -10.43
N LYS A 297 7.65 -1.30 -10.31
CA LYS A 297 8.42 -0.64 -11.38
C LYS A 297 8.91 -1.68 -12.39
N TRP A 298 8.76 -1.36 -13.68
CA TRP A 298 9.39 -2.07 -14.78
C TRP A 298 10.53 -1.23 -15.34
N ASP A 299 11.75 -1.76 -15.26
CA ASP A 299 12.91 -1.15 -15.88
C ASP A 299 13.17 -1.80 -17.27
N PRO A 300 13.44 -1.02 -18.32
CA PRO A 300 13.94 -1.55 -19.57
C PRO A 300 15.36 -2.10 -19.36
N THR A 301 15.69 -3.19 -20.02
CA THR A 301 17.02 -3.84 -20.02
C THR A 301 18.17 -2.92 -20.44
N ASN A 302 17.86 -1.76 -21.03
CA ASN A 302 18.83 -0.72 -21.38
C ASN A 302 18.85 0.49 -20.41
N ALA A 303 18.34 0.35 -19.18
CA ALA A 303 18.50 1.32 -18.10
C ALA A 303 19.97 1.73 -17.86
N LYS A 304 20.19 2.86 -17.17
CA LYS A 304 21.51 3.50 -17.05
C LYS A 304 21.78 4.01 -15.64
N ASP A 305 23.01 3.87 -15.16
CA ASP A 305 23.52 4.79 -14.13
C ASP A 305 23.73 6.19 -14.74
N ASN A 306 23.70 7.21 -13.88
CA ASN A 306 23.88 8.61 -14.24
C ASN A 306 25.25 8.95 -14.85
N SER A 307 26.28 8.12 -14.65
CA SER A 307 27.57 8.24 -15.33
C SER A 307 27.54 7.80 -16.81
N GLN A 308 26.53 7.02 -17.20
CA GLN A 308 26.48 6.32 -18.49
C GLN A 308 25.57 7.05 -19.47
N SER A 309 26.07 7.33 -20.68
CA SER A 309 25.26 7.81 -21.79
C SER A 309 24.45 6.69 -22.46
N GLY A 310 23.45 7.08 -23.25
CA GLY A 310 22.55 6.19 -23.98
C GLY A 310 21.09 6.56 -23.74
N VAL A 311 20.26 6.40 -24.78
CA VAL A 311 18.80 6.48 -24.65
C VAL A 311 18.30 5.23 -23.95
N THR A 312 17.36 5.39 -23.00
CA THR A 312 16.66 4.27 -22.36
C THR A 312 15.29 4.05 -23.00
N GLY A 313 14.69 2.88 -22.75
CA GLY A 313 13.23 2.72 -22.84
C GLY A 313 12.51 3.62 -21.84
N ASN A 314 11.17 3.63 -21.91
CA ASN A 314 10.35 4.27 -20.89
C ASN A 314 10.44 3.48 -19.58
N VAL A 315 10.12 4.11 -18.45
CA VAL A 315 9.82 3.40 -17.19
C VAL A 315 8.31 3.21 -17.10
N TYR A 316 7.85 2.02 -16.73
CA TYR A 316 6.45 1.80 -16.38
C TYR A 316 6.31 1.53 -14.88
N VAL A 317 5.19 1.94 -14.30
CA VAL A 317 4.77 1.55 -12.96
C VAL A 317 3.39 0.93 -13.07
N ASP A 318 3.20 -0.25 -12.49
CA ASP A 318 1.91 -0.95 -12.42
C ASP A 318 1.47 -1.07 -10.96
N ALA A 319 0.17 -1.29 -10.73
CA ALA A 319 -0.34 -1.85 -9.47
C ALA A 319 -1.04 -3.20 -9.71
N TYR A 320 -0.81 -4.16 -8.81
CA TYR A 320 -1.38 -5.51 -8.85
C TYR A 320 -1.96 -5.91 -7.49
N ARG A 321 -3.20 -6.42 -7.48
CA ARG A 321 -3.71 -7.20 -6.34
C ARG A 321 -2.98 -8.54 -6.25
N LEU A 322 -2.95 -9.14 -5.07
CA LEU A 322 -2.28 -10.44 -4.83
C LEU A 322 -2.87 -11.62 -5.63
N ASN A 323 -4.04 -11.45 -6.26
CA ASN A 323 -4.61 -12.42 -7.21
C ASN A 323 -4.14 -12.25 -8.67
N GLY A 324 -3.23 -11.31 -8.96
CA GLY A 324 -2.71 -11.01 -10.30
C GLY A 324 -3.54 -10.01 -11.11
N THR A 325 -4.61 -9.44 -10.55
CA THR A 325 -5.38 -8.38 -11.21
C THR A 325 -4.55 -7.11 -11.26
N ARG A 326 -4.06 -6.74 -12.45
CA ARG A 326 -3.46 -5.43 -12.69
C ARG A 326 -4.54 -4.35 -12.65
N LEU A 327 -4.42 -3.39 -11.74
CA LEU A 327 -5.31 -2.24 -11.65
C LEU A 327 -5.09 -1.28 -12.82
N TRP A 328 -3.83 -0.90 -13.03
CA TRP A 328 -3.44 0.12 -14.01
C TRP A 328 -1.96 -0.01 -14.41
N ARG A 329 -1.55 0.82 -15.39
CA ARG A 329 -0.16 1.08 -15.78
C ARG A 329 0.04 2.58 -16.02
N ILE A 330 0.98 3.18 -15.31
CA ILE A 330 1.55 4.49 -15.59
C ILE A 330 2.74 4.28 -16.54
N ASP A 331 2.78 5.05 -17.64
CA ASP A 331 3.93 5.14 -18.54
C ASP A 331 4.61 6.48 -18.31
N LEU A 332 5.81 6.49 -17.70
CA LEU A 332 6.50 7.74 -17.40
C LEU A 332 7.01 8.47 -18.65
N GLY A 333 7.01 7.80 -19.81
CA GLY A 333 7.33 8.39 -21.09
C GLY A 333 8.82 8.69 -21.27
N ARG A 334 9.17 9.11 -22.49
CA ARG A 334 10.56 9.31 -22.93
C ARG A 334 11.36 10.38 -22.16
N ASN A 335 10.68 11.26 -21.43
CA ASN A 335 11.28 12.38 -20.72
C ASN A 335 11.61 12.03 -19.24
N ILE A 336 11.33 10.81 -18.81
CA ILE A 336 11.92 10.20 -17.61
C ILE A 336 12.90 9.11 -18.07
N ARG A 337 14.14 9.18 -17.59
CA ARG A 337 15.20 8.23 -17.92
C ARG A 337 15.14 7.02 -16.98
N ALA A 338 15.43 5.83 -17.49
CA ALA A 338 15.40 4.61 -16.67
C ALA A 338 16.73 4.33 -15.96
N GLY A 339 16.64 3.81 -14.73
CA GLY A 339 17.76 3.49 -13.87
C GLY A 339 17.51 3.88 -12.41
N ALA A 340 18.28 3.26 -11.50
CA ALA A 340 18.09 3.33 -10.05
C ALA A 340 17.92 4.75 -9.49
N HIS A 341 18.66 5.74 -9.97
CA HIS A 341 18.69 7.09 -9.37
C HIS A 341 17.64 8.06 -9.91
N TYR A 342 16.83 7.65 -10.88
CA TYR A 342 15.83 8.52 -11.52
C TYR A 342 14.46 8.48 -10.86
N THR A 343 13.73 7.38 -11.05
CA THR A 343 12.33 7.25 -10.59
C THR A 343 12.29 6.69 -9.18
N GLN A 344 12.15 7.59 -8.21
CA GLN A 344 11.81 7.26 -6.84
C GLN A 344 10.30 7.46 -6.68
N PHE A 345 9.56 6.38 -6.43
CA PHE A 345 8.12 6.40 -6.24
C PHE A 345 7.79 6.10 -4.78
N GLN A 346 6.76 6.71 -4.23
CA GLN A 346 6.32 6.45 -2.85
C GLN A 346 4.87 5.99 -2.87
N VAL A 347 4.52 5.04 -2.01
CA VAL A 347 3.18 4.43 -1.92
C VAL A 347 2.73 4.49 -0.47
N TYR A 348 1.71 5.30 -0.20
CA TYR A 348 1.23 5.61 1.14
C TYR A 348 -0.12 6.33 1.10
N ASP A 349 -0.97 6.17 2.11
CA ASP A 349 -2.16 7.01 2.31
C ASP A 349 -1.73 8.38 2.86
N TYR A 350 -1.58 9.36 1.97
CA TYR A 350 -1.24 10.72 2.34
C TYR A 350 -2.48 11.50 2.79
N ASP A 351 -3.61 11.44 2.07
CA ASP A 351 -4.76 12.31 2.38
C ASP A 351 -5.74 11.84 3.47
N GLY A 352 -5.52 10.63 4.00
CA GLY A 352 -6.13 10.10 5.22
C GLY A 352 -7.54 9.56 4.99
N ASP A 353 -7.81 9.08 3.77
CA ASP A 353 -9.09 8.54 3.34
C ASP A 353 -9.17 7.00 3.42
N GLY A 354 -8.06 6.34 3.76
CA GLY A 354 -7.94 4.88 3.85
C GLY A 354 -7.41 4.22 2.58
N LYS A 355 -6.88 4.99 1.62
CA LYS A 355 -6.30 4.45 0.38
C LYS A 355 -4.95 5.09 0.09
N ALA A 356 -3.96 4.25 -0.16
CA ALA A 356 -2.63 4.70 -0.53
C ALA A 356 -2.63 5.33 -1.94
N GLU A 357 -2.05 6.51 -2.08
CA GLU A 357 -1.72 7.10 -3.37
C GLU A 357 -0.30 6.71 -3.80
N VAL A 358 0.05 7.00 -5.06
CA VAL A 358 1.39 6.80 -5.61
C VAL A 358 1.99 8.14 -6.02
N ALA A 359 3.06 8.58 -5.35
CA ALA A 359 3.71 9.87 -5.59
C ALA A 359 5.08 9.70 -6.25
N MET A 360 5.34 10.40 -7.37
CA MET A 360 6.65 10.34 -8.06
C MET A 360 6.96 11.53 -8.97
N LYS A 361 8.24 11.62 -9.39
CA LYS A 361 8.68 12.57 -10.43
C LYS A 361 8.13 12.16 -11.80
N THR A 362 7.62 13.12 -12.55
CA THR A 362 6.98 12.95 -13.86
C THR A 362 7.45 14.04 -14.83
N ALA A 363 7.09 13.93 -16.11
CA ALA A 363 7.51 14.87 -17.15
C ALA A 363 6.43 15.00 -18.25
N ASP A 364 6.67 15.92 -19.19
CA ASP A 364 5.88 16.00 -20.43
C ASP A 364 5.81 14.62 -21.11
N GLY A 365 4.60 14.17 -21.41
CA GLY A 365 4.36 12.90 -22.08
C GLY A 365 4.25 11.68 -21.17
N THR A 366 4.40 11.83 -19.84
CA THR A 366 3.94 10.82 -18.88
C THR A 366 2.44 10.57 -19.06
N ARG A 367 2.01 9.30 -19.01
CA ARG A 367 0.61 8.86 -19.09
C ARG A 367 0.19 8.20 -17.78
N SER A 368 -0.91 8.67 -17.21
CA SER A 368 -1.56 8.09 -16.04
C SER A 368 -2.14 6.70 -16.33
N GLY A 369 -2.58 5.99 -15.27
CA GLY A 369 -3.31 4.73 -15.38
C GLY A 369 -4.60 4.81 -16.20
N THR A 370 -5.22 5.98 -16.26
CA THR A 370 -6.39 6.31 -17.09
C THR A 370 -6.04 6.73 -18.53
N GLY A 371 -4.74 6.80 -18.88
CA GLY A 371 -4.24 7.23 -20.18
C GLY A 371 -4.16 8.74 -20.40
N GLN A 372 -4.55 9.56 -19.42
CA GLN A 372 -4.38 11.01 -19.45
C GLN A 372 -2.91 11.37 -19.49
N VAL A 373 -2.54 12.29 -20.39
CA VAL A 373 -1.16 12.76 -20.54
C VAL A 373 -0.90 13.95 -19.61
N ILE A 374 0.24 13.93 -18.92
CA ILE A 374 0.79 15.10 -18.22
C ILE A 374 1.55 15.95 -19.24
N GLY A 375 1.16 17.22 -19.35
CA GLY A 375 1.81 18.19 -20.22
C GLY A 375 1.79 17.81 -21.71
N SER A 376 2.92 17.99 -22.40
CA SER A 376 3.03 17.82 -23.86
C SER A 376 3.34 16.38 -24.28
N SER A 377 2.37 15.72 -24.91
CA SER A 377 2.50 14.35 -25.43
C SER A 377 3.56 14.17 -26.53
N SER A 378 3.98 15.27 -27.18
CA SER A 378 4.93 15.26 -28.30
C SER A 378 6.30 15.84 -27.95
N ALA A 379 6.52 16.30 -26.72
CA ALA A 379 7.82 16.86 -26.34
C ALA A 379 8.89 15.76 -26.19
N ASP A 380 10.10 16.07 -26.61
CA ASP A 380 11.25 15.17 -26.53
C ASP A 380 12.47 15.99 -26.08
N TYR A 381 12.82 15.88 -24.79
CA TYR A 381 13.91 16.62 -24.16
C TYR A 381 15.19 15.77 -24.00
N ARG A 382 15.21 14.58 -24.62
CA ARG A 382 16.41 13.73 -24.67
C ARG A 382 17.45 14.37 -25.56
N ASN A 383 18.65 14.59 -25.02
CA ASN A 383 19.80 15.02 -25.82
C ASN A 383 20.40 13.85 -26.63
N SER A 384 21.39 14.13 -27.47
CA SER A 384 22.08 13.10 -28.29
C SER A 384 22.78 12.00 -27.48
N SER A 385 23.03 12.24 -26.19
CA SER A 385 23.58 11.26 -25.24
C SER A 385 22.48 10.56 -24.41
N GLY A 386 21.20 10.80 -24.71
CA GLY A 386 20.05 10.17 -24.05
C GLY A 386 19.73 10.64 -22.63
N TYR A 387 20.30 11.76 -22.18
CA TYR A 387 19.93 12.40 -20.91
C TYR A 387 18.81 13.44 -21.12
N VAL A 388 18.00 13.69 -20.09
CA VAL A 388 16.89 14.67 -20.11
C VAL A 388 17.24 15.87 -19.23
N LEU A 389 18.08 16.76 -19.79
CA LEU A 389 18.69 17.88 -19.06
C LEU A 389 18.04 19.25 -19.35
N SER A 390 16.89 19.23 -20.02
CA SER A 390 16.07 20.41 -20.33
C SER A 390 14.58 20.05 -20.22
N GLY A 391 13.70 21.00 -20.56
CA GLY A 391 12.25 20.84 -20.41
C GLY A 391 11.76 20.96 -18.96
N PRO A 392 10.43 21.06 -18.78
CA PRO A 392 9.81 21.07 -17.46
C PRO A 392 10.01 19.71 -16.76
N GLU A 393 9.90 19.74 -15.45
CA GLU A 393 9.91 18.57 -14.59
C GLU A 393 8.74 18.71 -13.63
N TYR A 394 8.00 17.63 -13.42
CA TYR A 394 6.79 17.65 -12.61
C TYR A 394 6.90 16.71 -11.42
N PHE A 395 6.14 17.00 -10.37
CA PHE A 395 5.88 16.10 -9.25
C PHE A 395 4.38 15.80 -9.25
N THR A 396 4.01 14.52 -9.25
CA THR A 396 2.61 14.09 -9.38
C THR A 396 2.28 13.05 -8.32
N VAL A 397 1.12 13.23 -7.70
CA VAL A 397 0.43 12.20 -6.90
C VAL A 397 -0.66 11.59 -7.78
N PHE A 398 -0.67 10.26 -7.85
CA PHE A 398 -1.64 9.46 -8.58
C PHE A 398 -2.55 8.71 -7.59
N ASP A 399 -3.85 8.69 -7.87
CA ASP A 399 -4.83 7.86 -7.18
C ASP A 399 -4.40 6.38 -7.22
N GLY A 400 -4.37 5.72 -6.06
CA GLY A 400 -3.89 4.34 -5.94
C GLY A 400 -4.75 3.31 -6.67
N GLN A 401 -6.08 3.48 -6.65
CA GLN A 401 -6.99 2.48 -7.18
C GLN A 401 -7.01 2.43 -8.72
N THR A 402 -6.79 3.57 -9.38
CA THR A 402 -6.97 3.77 -10.83
C THR A 402 -5.72 4.29 -11.55
N GLY A 403 -4.72 4.78 -10.82
CA GLY A 403 -3.56 5.46 -11.37
C GLY A 403 -3.90 6.79 -12.03
N ALA A 404 -5.08 7.36 -11.77
CA ALA A 404 -5.48 8.69 -12.25
C ALA A 404 -4.61 9.79 -11.63
N ILE A 405 -4.50 10.95 -12.28
CA ILE A 405 -3.77 12.10 -11.71
C ILE A 405 -4.63 12.71 -10.60
N GLY A 406 -4.17 12.67 -9.36
CA GLY A 406 -4.76 13.39 -8.24
C GLY A 406 -4.31 14.85 -8.24
N ALA A 407 -3.01 15.09 -8.20
CA ALA A 407 -2.42 16.43 -8.32
C ALA A 407 -1.07 16.41 -9.02
N THR A 408 -0.79 17.45 -9.82
CA THR A 408 0.51 17.70 -10.46
C THR A 408 0.99 19.12 -10.17
N THR A 409 2.28 19.27 -9.86
CA THR A 409 2.96 20.55 -9.67
C THR A 409 4.34 20.52 -10.32
N ASP A 410 5.03 21.66 -10.41
CA ASP A 410 6.44 21.70 -10.83
C ASP A 410 7.32 20.95 -9.82
N TYR A 411 8.30 20.17 -10.30
CA TYR A 411 9.23 19.45 -9.44
C TYR A 411 10.16 20.43 -8.72
N VAL A 412 10.26 20.30 -7.40
CA VAL A 412 11.14 21.12 -6.55
C VAL A 412 12.21 20.21 -5.93
N PRO A 413 13.51 20.61 -5.98
CA PRO A 413 14.02 21.79 -6.66
C PRO A 413 14.00 21.66 -8.19
N PRO A 414 13.78 22.77 -8.91
CA PRO A 414 13.96 22.78 -10.36
C PRO A 414 15.42 22.47 -10.71
N ARG A 415 15.64 21.86 -11.88
CA ARG A 415 16.98 21.54 -12.40
C ARG A 415 17.98 22.69 -12.30
N GLY A 416 17.54 23.90 -12.65
CA GLY A 416 18.41 25.06 -12.82
C GLY A 416 19.50 24.78 -13.86
N THR A 417 20.67 25.37 -13.68
CA THR A 417 21.86 25.05 -14.49
C THR A 417 22.46 23.74 -14.01
N VAL A 418 22.64 22.76 -14.91
CA VAL A 418 23.20 21.43 -14.60
C VAL A 418 24.52 21.53 -13.82
N SER A 419 25.43 22.43 -14.23
CA SER A 419 26.72 22.65 -13.57
C SER A 419 26.64 23.15 -12.12
N SER A 420 25.50 23.70 -11.66
CA SER A 420 25.30 24.04 -10.24
C SER A 420 25.29 22.81 -9.31
N TRP A 421 25.11 21.62 -9.89
CA TRP A 421 25.20 20.34 -9.20
C TRP A 421 26.62 19.74 -9.26
N GLY A 422 27.62 20.46 -9.78
CA GLY A 422 29.03 20.05 -9.73
C GLY A 422 29.54 19.19 -10.90
N ASP A 423 28.70 18.93 -11.91
CA ASP A 423 29.16 18.51 -13.24
C ASP A 423 28.25 19.06 -14.33
N SER A 424 28.75 19.16 -15.56
CA SER A 424 28.03 19.74 -16.70
C SER A 424 27.38 18.70 -17.62
N TYR A 425 27.53 17.40 -17.33
CA TYR A 425 27.10 16.33 -18.25
C TYR A 425 25.84 15.61 -17.82
N GLY A 426 25.37 15.81 -16.59
CA GLY A 426 24.05 15.36 -16.13
C GLY A 426 24.06 14.33 -15.01
N ASN A 427 25.20 14.06 -14.36
CA ASN A 427 25.26 12.99 -13.37
C ASN A 427 24.65 13.41 -12.03
N ARG A 428 25.27 14.38 -11.34
CA ARG A 428 24.88 14.80 -9.99
C ARG A 428 23.52 15.48 -9.92
N VAL A 429 23.10 16.15 -11.00
CA VAL A 429 21.81 16.83 -11.08
C VAL A 429 20.64 15.86 -10.97
N ASP A 430 20.73 14.68 -11.57
CA ASP A 430 19.62 13.72 -11.64
C ASP A 430 19.79 12.56 -10.64
N ARG A 431 20.45 12.85 -9.50
CA ARG A 431 20.51 11.95 -8.35
C ARG A 431 19.32 12.25 -7.44
N PHE A 432 18.25 11.48 -7.56
CA PHE A 432 17.03 11.68 -6.78
C PHE A 432 16.93 10.67 -5.64
N LEU A 433 16.35 11.10 -4.52
CA LEU A 433 15.87 10.24 -3.43
C LEU A 433 14.42 10.63 -3.10
N ALA A 434 13.64 9.71 -2.54
CA ALA A 434 12.32 10.02 -1.99
C ALA A 434 12.11 9.30 -0.64
N GLY A 435 11.06 9.69 0.07
CA GLY A 435 10.68 9.08 1.33
C GLY A 435 9.28 9.50 1.76
N THR A 436 8.82 8.89 2.85
CA THR A 436 7.61 9.30 3.59
C THR A 436 8.02 9.58 5.02
N ALA A 437 7.47 10.62 5.65
CA ALA A 437 7.81 11.00 7.02
C ALA A 437 6.64 11.64 7.76
N TYR A 438 6.50 11.34 9.05
CA TYR A 438 5.50 11.94 9.93
C TYR A 438 6.02 13.26 10.51
N LEU A 439 6.12 14.29 9.65
CA LEU A 439 6.68 15.61 9.99
C LEU A 439 5.82 16.45 10.94
N ASP A 440 4.62 16.00 11.29
CA ASP A 440 3.80 16.55 12.39
C ASP A 440 3.55 15.52 13.52
N GLY A 441 4.13 14.33 13.40
CA GLY A 441 3.97 13.21 14.34
C GLY A 441 2.67 12.43 14.20
N VAL A 442 1.77 12.86 13.30
CA VAL A 442 0.38 12.36 13.25
C VAL A 442 0.03 11.84 11.85
N ARG A 443 0.46 12.54 10.79
CA ARG A 443 0.10 12.25 9.39
C ARG A 443 1.32 12.24 8.47
N PRO A 444 1.33 11.40 7.43
CA PRO A 444 2.47 11.28 6.53
C PRO A 444 2.59 12.49 5.57
N SER A 445 3.81 12.98 5.41
CA SER A 445 4.25 13.91 4.38
C SER A 445 5.15 13.18 3.37
N ILE A 446 5.13 13.64 2.12
CA ILE A 446 5.98 13.14 1.03
C ILE A 446 7.31 13.90 1.03
N ILE A 447 8.42 13.17 0.99
CA ILE A 447 9.77 13.71 0.91
C ILE A 447 10.31 13.48 -0.50
N MET A 448 10.70 14.55 -1.18
CA MET A 448 11.39 14.49 -2.48
C MET A 448 12.75 15.19 -2.36
N ALA A 449 13.82 14.56 -2.82
CA ALA A 449 15.17 15.09 -2.72
C ALA A 449 15.97 14.98 -4.02
N ARG A 450 16.91 15.91 -4.22
CA ARG A 450 17.77 16.00 -5.40
C ARG A 450 19.19 16.40 -4.98
N GLY A 451 20.16 15.64 -5.48
CA GLY A 451 21.60 15.81 -5.27
C GLY A 451 22.07 15.40 -3.87
N TYR A 452 23.28 14.84 -3.80
CA TYR A 452 23.92 14.51 -2.52
C TYR A 452 25.44 14.57 -2.53
N TYR A 453 26.11 14.31 -3.67
CA TYR A 453 27.58 14.44 -3.80
C TYR A 453 28.12 15.87 -3.66
N THR A 454 27.27 16.88 -3.86
CA THR A 454 27.62 18.30 -3.87
C THR A 454 26.44 19.08 -3.29
N ARG A 455 25.72 19.88 -4.08
CA ARG A 455 24.44 20.46 -3.65
C ARG A 455 23.46 19.33 -3.31
N ALA A 456 22.83 19.46 -2.16
CA ALA A 456 21.78 18.57 -1.67
C ALA A 456 20.54 19.40 -1.32
N VAL A 457 19.38 18.95 -1.77
CA VAL A 457 18.10 19.61 -1.50
C VAL A 457 17.07 18.56 -1.12
N VAL A 458 16.33 18.82 -0.04
CA VAL A 458 15.23 17.99 0.45
C VAL A 458 13.98 18.86 0.56
N VAL A 459 12.84 18.34 0.09
CA VAL A 459 11.58 19.08 0.01
C VAL A 459 10.46 18.22 0.59
N ALA A 460 9.76 18.77 1.56
CA ALA A 460 8.58 18.15 2.15
C ALA A 460 7.29 18.68 1.52
N TRP A 461 6.34 17.78 1.28
CA TRP A 461 5.01 18.07 0.76
C TRP A 461 3.94 17.36 1.58
N ASP A 462 2.82 18.04 1.79
CA ASP A 462 1.59 17.44 2.29
C ASP A 462 0.62 17.30 1.10
N TYR A 463 0.11 16.09 0.85
CA TYR A 463 -1.02 15.87 -0.06
C TYR A 463 -2.28 15.68 0.76
N ARG A 464 -3.24 16.59 0.61
CA ARG A 464 -4.47 16.64 1.42
C ARG A 464 -5.66 17.06 0.55
N ASN A 465 -6.74 16.29 0.49
CA ASN A 465 -7.97 16.60 -0.26
C ASN A 465 -7.67 16.97 -1.74
N GLY A 466 -6.91 16.14 -2.44
CA GLY A 466 -6.54 16.42 -3.84
C GLY A 466 -5.54 17.57 -4.05
N THR A 467 -4.93 18.12 -3.00
CA THR A 467 -4.04 19.30 -3.09
C THR A 467 -2.64 19.00 -2.56
N LEU A 468 -1.61 19.25 -3.39
CA LEU A 468 -0.20 19.29 -2.98
C LEU A 468 0.18 20.64 -2.38
N THR A 469 0.62 20.65 -1.12
CA THR A 469 1.13 21.83 -0.41
C THR A 469 2.58 21.61 0.00
N ARG A 470 3.50 22.50 -0.39
CA ARG A 470 4.91 22.39 0.03
C ARG A 470 5.07 22.87 1.46
N ARG A 471 5.52 21.98 2.36
CA ARG A 471 5.73 22.26 3.78
C ARG A 471 6.99 23.08 4.02
N TRP A 472 8.13 22.61 3.49
CA TRP A 472 9.42 23.30 3.58
C TRP A 472 10.39 22.89 2.45
N THR A 473 11.56 23.54 2.40
CA THR A 473 12.67 23.18 1.51
C THR A 473 13.99 23.42 2.22
N PHE A 474 14.75 22.35 2.44
CA PHE A 474 16.14 22.41 2.83
C PHE A 474 17.01 22.45 1.57
N ASP A 475 17.92 23.42 1.45
CA ASP A 475 18.90 23.50 0.36
C ASP A 475 20.29 23.76 0.94
N SER A 476 21.28 22.92 0.62
CA SER A 476 22.66 23.07 1.08
C SER A 476 23.33 24.33 0.50
N SER A 477 22.82 24.88 -0.61
CA SER A 477 23.29 26.15 -1.18
C SER A 477 22.70 27.38 -0.49
N ALA A 478 21.73 27.23 0.41
CA ALA A 478 21.24 28.34 1.22
C ALA A 478 22.27 28.79 2.27
N SER A 479 22.19 30.06 2.67
CA SER A 479 23.12 30.65 3.64
C SER A 479 23.13 29.86 4.97
N GLY A 480 24.31 29.41 5.39
CA GLY A 480 24.49 28.60 6.60
C GLY A 480 24.36 27.08 6.43
N ASN A 481 23.91 26.58 5.27
CA ASN A 481 23.70 25.15 5.04
C ASN A 481 24.85 24.46 4.28
N SER A 482 25.89 25.20 3.87
CA SER A 482 26.95 24.69 2.97
C SER A 482 27.70 23.46 3.48
N ALA A 483 27.76 23.22 4.79
CA ALA A 483 28.37 22.02 5.35
C ALA A 483 27.61 20.72 4.98
N TYR A 484 26.30 20.80 4.74
CA TYR A 484 25.43 19.68 4.40
C TYR A 484 25.56 19.24 2.93
N ALA A 485 26.32 19.99 2.13
CA ALA A 485 26.74 19.55 0.81
C ALA A 485 27.65 18.32 0.91
N GLY A 486 27.51 17.36 -0.02
CA GLY A 486 28.37 16.18 -0.09
C GLY A 486 28.05 15.05 0.90
N GLN A 487 26.98 15.16 1.71
CA GLN A 487 26.74 14.25 2.83
C GLN A 487 25.77 13.09 2.52
N GLY A 488 24.81 13.27 1.62
CA GLY A 488 23.76 12.26 1.36
C GLY A 488 24.29 10.95 0.79
N ASN A 489 23.59 9.85 1.06
CA ASN A 489 23.89 8.53 0.52
C ASN A 489 23.19 8.29 -0.83
N HIS A 490 23.36 7.09 -1.38
CA HIS A 490 22.42 6.50 -2.34
C HIS A 490 21.10 6.02 -1.69
N SER A 491 20.77 6.51 -0.50
CA SER A 491 19.56 6.25 0.24
C SER A 491 19.30 7.42 1.19
N LEU A 492 18.10 7.47 1.76
CA LEU A 492 17.81 8.21 2.99
C LEU A 492 17.14 7.24 3.96
N THR A 493 17.03 7.63 5.22
CA THR A 493 16.15 6.98 6.19
C THR A 493 15.45 8.03 7.03
N VAL A 494 14.40 7.62 7.72
CA VAL A 494 13.43 8.49 8.40
C VAL A 494 13.10 7.85 9.74
N GLY A 495 13.01 8.64 10.80
CA GLY A 495 12.65 8.17 12.14
C GLY A 495 12.61 9.32 13.14
N ASP A 496 11.95 9.11 14.29
CA ASP A 496 11.96 10.01 15.44
C ASP A 496 13.32 9.85 16.15
N VAL A 497 14.33 10.60 15.71
CA VAL A 497 15.68 10.48 16.26
C VAL A 497 15.86 11.33 17.50
N ASP A 498 14.98 12.31 17.68
CA ASP A 498 15.03 13.36 18.67
C ASP A 498 14.16 13.05 19.91
N GLY A 499 13.05 12.33 19.74
CA GLY A 499 12.10 11.96 20.77
C GLY A 499 10.98 13.00 20.99
N ASP A 500 10.70 13.87 20.01
CA ASP A 500 9.58 14.84 20.07
C ASP A 500 8.25 14.28 19.54
N GLY A 501 8.27 13.07 18.96
CA GLY A 501 7.12 12.38 18.38
C GLY A 501 6.94 12.61 16.87
N ARG A 502 7.85 13.35 16.21
CA ARG A 502 7.89 13.55 14.76
C ARG A 502 9.05 12.79 14.15
N GLN A 503 9.20 12.85 12.83
CA GLN A 503 10.26 12.12 12.14
C GLN A 503 11.19 13.05 11.36
N GLU A 504 12.48 12.85 11.56
CA GLU A 504 13.56 13.58 10.93
C GLU A 504 14.07 12.81 9.70
N ILE A 505 14.73 13.52 8.78
CA ILE A 505 15.28 12.94 7.56
C ILE A 505 16.79 12.74 7.74
N VAL A 506 17.22 11.51 7.98
CA VAL A 506 18.64 11.14 8.03
C VAL A 506 19.15 10.90 6.61
N TYR A 507 19.84 11.91 6.09
CA TYR A 507 20.29 12.04 4.71
C TYR A 507 21.79 11.74 4.60
N GLY A 508 22.15 10.45 4.72
CA GLY A 508 23.54 10.00 4.74
C GLY A 508 24.30 10.52 5.96
N ALA A 509 25.41 11.22 5.75
CA ALA A 509 26.25 11.78 6.82
C ALA A 509 25.68 13.02 7.54
N ALA A 510 24.41 13.38 7.31
CA ALA A 510 23.73 14.50 7.96
C ALA A 510 22.24 14.22 8.21
N ALA A 511 21.61 14.97 9.12
CA ALA A 511 20.16 14.91 9.36
C ALA A 511 19.49 16.28 9.27
N ILE A 512 18.26 16.27 8.75
CA ILE A 512 17.39 17.43 8.57
C ILE A 512 16.17 17.24 9.47
N ASP A 513 15.83 18.28 10.21
CA ASP A 513 14.81 18.31 11.25
C ASP A 513 13.37 18.19 10.68
N ASP A 514 12.37 17.87 11.52
CA ASP A 514 10.94 17.72 11.13
C ASP A 514 10.40 18.93 10.32
N ASN A 515 10.92 20.10 10.66
CA ASN A 515 10.57 21.42 10.16
C ASN A 515 11.47 21.91 9.01
N GLY A 516 12.44 21.09 8.58
CA GLY A 516 13.37 21.40 7.50
C GLY A 516 14.61 22.18 7.94
N ALA A 517 14.84 22.34 9.25
CA ALA A 517 16.07 22.90 9.78
C ALA A 517 17.25 21.92 9.72
N ARG A 518 18.44 22.44 10.05
CA ARG A 518 19.67 21.66 10.25
C ARG A 518 19.60 20.98 11.62
N LEU A 519 19.64 19.65 11.67
CA LEU A 519 19.79 18.92 12.93
C LEU A 519 21.29 18.70 13.23
N TRP A 520 21.94 17.80 12.49
CA TRP A 520 23.38 17.54 12.63
C TRP A 520 24.06 17.14 11.31
N ASN A 521 25.38 17.16 11.31
CA ASN A 521 26.23 16.75 10.18
C ASN A 521 27.55 16.20 10.73
N THR A 522 27.91 14.96 10.37
CA THR A 522 29.17 14.33 10.81
C THR A 522 30.38 14.78 9.98
N GLY A 523 30.15 15.37 8.80
CA GLY A 523 31.21 15.77 7.87
C GLY A 523 31.96 14.61 7.22
N THR A 524 31.46 13.37 7.35
CA THR A 524 32.09 12.16 6.78
C THR A 524 31.77 11.95 5.31
N GLY A 525 30.79 12.66 4.75
CA GLY A 525 30.45 12.59 3.32
C GLY A 525 29.68 11.34 2.89
N HIS A 526 29.49 11.23 1.57
CA HIS A 526 28.73 10.20 0.87
C HIS A 526 29.06 8.73 1.26
N GLY A 527 28.07 7.85 1.10
CA GLY A 527 28.23 6.40 1.16
C GLY A 527 27.07 5.62 0.55
N ASP A 528 27.25 4.30 0.45
CA ASP A 528 26.37 3.39 -0.28
C ASP A 528 25.35 2.64 0.59
N ALA A 529 25.53 2.64 1.92
CA ALA A 529 24.64 1.96 2.85
C ALA A 529 24.59 2.64 4.22
N ALA A 530 23.43 2.57 4.87
CA ALA A 530 23.23 3.04 6.24
C ALA A 530 21.95 2.48 6.88
N HIS A 531 21.96 2.35 8.20
CA HIS A 531 20.94 1.68 9.01
C HIS A 531 20.60 2.57 10.22
N LEU A 532 19.33 2.94 10.37
CA LEU A 532 18.79 3.69 11.52
C LEU A 532 17.89 2.77 12.34
N GLY A 533 18.04 2.76 13.66
CA GLY A 533 17.17 2.03 14.57
C GLY A 533 17.70 2.06 15.99
N ASP A 534 17.03 1.36 16.89
CA ASP A 534 17.57 1.06 18.23
C ASP A 534 18.60 -0.07 18.06
N LEU A 535 19.86 0.32 17.82
CA LEU A 535 20.96 -0.61 17.52
C LEU A 535 21.75 -0.94 18.80
N ILE A 536 21.74 -0.04 19.78
CA ILE A 536 22.37 -0.20 21.09
C ILE A 536 21.28 -0.09 22.18
N PRO A 537 20.48 -1.15 22.42
CA PRO A 537 19.32 -1.12 23.35
C PRO A 537 19.63 -0.87 24.84
N THR A 538 20.89 -0.60 25.17
CA THR A 538 21.33 -0.13 26.50
C THR A 538 21.55 1.39 26.56
N ARG A 539 21.46 2.07 25.42
CA ARG A 539 21.50 3.52 25.25
C ARG A 539 20.09 4.01 24.92
N PRO A 540 19.58 5.06 25.60
CA PRO A 540 18.32 5.67 25.20
C PRO A 540 18.45 6.46 23.89
N GLY A 541 17.50 6.27 22.97
CA GLY A 541 17.48 6.90 21.66
C GLY A 541 17.71 5.90 20.54
N LEU A 542 17.84 6.39 19.31
CA LEU A 542 18.23 5.59 18.15
C LEU A 542 19.71 5.81 17.82
N GLU A 543 20.32 4.84 17.15
CA GLU A 543 21.63 4.98 16.51
C GLU A 543 21.56 4.85 15.01
N TYR A 544 22.59 5.40 14.37
CA TYR A 544 22.76 5.41 12.93
C TYR A 544 24.13 4.83 12.57
N TYR A 545 24.12 3.66 11.94
CA TYR A 545 25.30 3.01 11.36
C TYR A 545 25.42 3.39 9.89
N LYS A 546 26.62 3.79 9.44
CA LYS A 546 26.88 4.17 8.05
C LYS A 546 28.28 3.74 7.58
N VAL A 547 28.39 3.42 6.28
CA VAL A 547 29.66 3.26 5.57
C VAL A 547 29.98 4.48 4.68
N THR A 548 31.23 4.60 4.23
CA THR A 548 31.72 5.80 3.51
C THR A 548 32.50 5.43 2.24
N GLU A 549 32.26 6.14 1.14
CA GLU A 549 32.99 5.96 -0.14
C GLU A 549 34.37 6.66 -0.11
N SER A 550 34.48 7.75 0.67
CA SER A 550 35.70 8.56 0.73
C SER A 550 36.83 7.89 1.51
N THR A 551 37.92 7.56 0.82
CA THR A 551 39.15 6.95 1.37
C THR A 551 39.87 7.79 2.44
N SER A 552 39.50 9.05 2.62
CA SER A 552 40.04 9.95 3.67
C SER A 552 39.16 10.02 4.93
N GLN A 553 38.03 9.32 4.93
CA GLN A 553 37.03 9.30 5.99
C GLN A 553 36.86 7.88 6.55
N PRO A 554 36.31 7.69 7.76
CA PRO A 554 36.20 6.36 8.35
C PRO A 554 35.34 5.44 7.48
N ASP A 555 35.89 4.26 7.14
CA ASP A 555 35.24 3.28 6.25
C ASP A 555 33.82 2.94 6.75
N ALA A 556 33.64 2.84 8.07
CA ALA A 556 32.35 2.69 8.75
C ALA A 556 32.34 3.40 10.12
N TRP A 557 31.16 3.80 10.56
CA TRP A 557 30.94 4.40 11.88
C TRP A 557 29.52 4.18 12.41
N MET A 558 29.37 4.29 13.72
CA MET A 558 28.09 4.33 14.44
C MET A 558 27.98 5.67 15.15
N ALA A 559 26.83 6.34 15.04
CA ALA A 559 26.54 7.59 15.74
C ALA A 559 25.23 7.51 16.51
N ASP A 560 25.13 8.33 17.56
CA ASP A 560 23.85 8.72 18.14
C ASP A 560 23.01 9.47 17.10
N ALA A 561 21.78 9.02 16.85
CA ALA A 561 20.95 9.55 15.78
C ALA A 561 20.35 10.94 16.08
N LYS A 562 20.24 11.34 17.35
CA LYS A 562 19.77 12.68 17.76
C LYS A 562 20.80 13.78 17.47
N THR A 563 22.08 13.46 17.64
CA THR A 563 23.16 14.46 17.72
C THR A 563 24.23 14.32 16.63
N GLY A 564 24.27 13.18 15.94
CA GLY A 564 25.36 12.83 15.03
C GLY A 564 26.70 12.57 15.77
N GLN A 565 26.69 12.42 17.09
CA GLN A 565 27.89 12.09 17.86
C GLN A 565 28.34 10.67 17.49
N ILE A 566 29.47 10.55 16.77
CA ILE A 566 30.11 9.27 16.49
C ILE A 566 30.49 8.59 17.81
N LEU A 567 29.89 7.43 18.08
CA LEU A 567 30.10 6.58 19.24
C LEU A 567 31.34 5.71 19.04
N TRP A 568 31.50 5.14 17.84
CA TRP A 568 32.70 4.45 17.40
C TRP A 568 32.86 4.51 15.88
N LYS A 569 34.09 4.27 15.39
CA LYS A 569 34.43 4.27 13.96
C LYS A 569 35.61 3.36 13.65
N THR A 570 35.68 2.89 12.41
CA THR A 570 36.85 2.17 11.89
C THR A 570 37.94 3.13 11.41
N ALA A 571 39.04 2.59 10.88
CA ALA A 571 40.03 3.38 10.13
C ALA A 571 39.44 3.91 8.81
N ALA A 572 40.15 4.87 8.21
CA ALA A 572 39.94 5.32 6.83
C ALA A 572 40.96 4.60 5.94
N THR A 573 40.51 3.74 5.03
CA THR A 573 41.40 2.88 4.22
C THR A 573 40.95 2.74 2.77
N THR A 574 39.65 2.73 2.48
CA THR A 574 39.12 2.41 1.14
C THR A 574 37.70 2.96 0.94
N ASP A 575 37.21 2.96 -0.30
CA ASP A 575 35.77 2.93 -0.54
C ASP A 575 35.17 1.68 0.13
N ASN A 576 34.15 1.88 0.96
CA ASN A 576 33.41 0.83 1.65
C ASN A 576 31.95 0.76 1.15
N GLY A 577 31.77 0.32 -0.10
CA GLY A 577 30.47 0.30 -0.80
C GLY A 577 29.35 -0.61 -0.23
N ARG A 578 29.52 -1.25 0.94
CA ARG A 578 28.49 -2.04 1.65
C ARG A 578 28.70 -2.02 3.16
N GLY A 579 27.63 -1.91 3.92
CA GLY A 579 27.62 -2.27 5.34
C GLY A 579 26.21 -2.51 5.84
N VAL A 580 26.12 -3.29 6.91
CA VAL A 580 24.87 -3.70 7.56
C VAL A 580 25.02 -3.57 9.07
N SER A 581 23.92 -3.22 9.76
CA SER A 581 23.82 -3.38 11.21
C SER A 581 22.48 -4.01 11.58
N GLY A 582 22.53 -4.99 12.49
CA GLY A 582 21.38 -5.71 13.02
C GLY A 582 21.85 -6.80 13.99
N ASP A 583 21.01 -7.22 14.93
CA ASP A 583 21.30 -8.40 15.76
C ASP A 583 21.18 -9.64 14.88
N ILE A 584 22.30 -10.32 14.66
CA ILE A 584 22.34 -11.56 13.87
C ILE A 584 22.87 -12.73 14.72
N TRP A 585 23.17 -12.49 16.00
CA TRP A 585 23.86 -13.47 16.83
C TRP A 585 23.59 -13.28 18.31
N SER A 586 22.72 -14.12 18.86
CA SER A 586 22.36 -14.21 20.29
C SER A 586 23.51 -14.44 21.29
N GLY A 587 24.75 -14.64 20.83
CA GLY A 587 25.96 -14.63 21.67
C GLY A 587 26.58 -13.23 21.88
N SER A 588 26.01 -12.21 21.22
CA SER A 588 26.27 -10.79 21.38
C SER A 588 24.92 -10.09 21.65
N ALA A 589 24.94 -8.88 22.19
CA ALA A 589 23.73 -8.19 22.65
C ALA A 589 23.60 -6.81 22.01
N GLY A 590 22.39 -6.52 21.52
CA GLY A 590 22.15 -5.40 20.60
C GLY A 590 22.49 -5.76 19.16
N ALA A 591 22.51 -4.77 18.27
CA ALA A 591 22.87 -4.98 16.88
C ALA A 591 24.38 -5.08 16.69
N GLU A 592 24.82 -6.09 15.95
CA GLU A 592 26.16 -6.11 15.38
C GLU A 592 26.25 -5.20 14.15
N SER A 593 27.47 -4.87 13.72
CA SER A 593 27.75 -4.17 12.47
C SER A 593 28.93 -4.81 11.72
N TRP A 594 28.83 -4.85 10.39
CA TRP A 594 29.89 -5.33 9.49
C TRP A 594 29.80 -4.64 8.12
N SER A 595 30.90 -4.68 7.35
CA SER A 595 30.98 -3.96 6.07
C SER A 595 31.87 -4.65 5.05
N SER A 596 31.85 -4.22 3.78
CA SER A 596 32.73 -4.74 2.73
C SER A 596 34.21 -4.68 3.12
N SER A 597 34.64 -3.57 3.73
CA SER A 597 36.05 -3.29 4.05
C SER A 597 36.50 -3.85 5.41
N ASP A 598 35.57 -4.20 6.30
CA ASP A 598 35.89 -4.90 7.54
C ASP A 598 35.92 -6.43 7.34
N SER A 599 36.83 -7.11 8.03
CA SER A 599 36.93 -8.58 8.05
C SER A 599 36.29 -9.21 9.29
N GLN A 600 35.81 -8.39 10.24
CA GLN A 600 35.24 -8.84 11.50
C GLN A 600 33.79 -8.35 11.68
N LEU A 601 33.04 -9.07 12.50
CA LEU A 601 31.74 -8.64 13.01
C LEU A 601 31.98 -7.85 14.30
N ARG A 602 31.47 -6.61 14.36
CA ARG A 602 31.58 -5.73 15.52
C ARG A 602 30.30 -5.75 16.34
N ASN A 603 30.41 -5.71 17.66
CA ASN A 603 29.29 -5.46 18.55
C ASN A 603 28.94 -3.96 18.61
N THR A 604 27.92 -3.64 19.42
CA THR A 604 27.47 -2.28 19.76
C THR A 604 28.57 -1.31 20.20
N SER A 605 29.65 -1.78 20.83
CA SER A 605 30.81 -0.96 21.23
C SER A 605 31.93 -0.88 20.17
N GLY A 606 31.66 -1.29 18.93
CA GLY A 606 32.62 -1.29 17.82
C GLY A 606 33.77 -2.31 17.98
N THR A 607 33.66 -3.22 18.94
CA THR A 607 34.67 -4.25 19.23
C THR A 607 34.41 -5.49 18.43
N ALA A 608 35.45 -6.07 17.82
CA ALA A 608 35.32 -7.31 17.06
C ALA A 608 34.97 -8.48 17.99
N VAL A 609 33.87 -9.17 17.70
CA VAL A 609 33.35 -10.30 18.51
C VAL A 609 33.30 -11.62 17.76
N ALA A 610 33.20 -11.60 16.42
CA ALA A 610 33.17 -12.82 15.61
C ALA A 610 33.65 -12.58 14.17
N ARG A 611 33.53 -13.61 13.32
CA ARG A 611 33.80 -13.52 11.87
C ARG A 611 32.76 -12.64 11.19
N LYS A 612 33.14 -12.02 10.06
CA LYS A 612 32.19 -11.39 9.14
C LYS A 612 31.16 -12.41 8.59
N PRO A 613 29.88 -12.02 8.43
CA PRO A 613 28.87 -12.71 7.64
C PRO A 613 29.24 -12.84 6.14
N SER A 614 28.62 -13.76 5.40
CA SER A 614 28.91 -13.95 3.96
C SER A 614 28.31 -12.89 3.04
N SER A 615 27.30 -12.13 3.49
CA SER A 615 26.69 -11.03 2.74
C SER A 615 26.67 -9.73 3.54
N ALA A 616 26.60 -8.61 2.83
CA ALA A 616 26.32 -7.29 3.37
C ALA A 616 25.34 -6.60 2.40
N ASN A 617 24.05 -6.84 2.62
CA ASN A 617 22.97 -6.40 1.76
C ASN A 617 21.70 -6.12 2.58
N PHE A 618 20.70 -7.00 2.56
CA PHE A 618 19.49 -6.90 3.35
C PHE A 618 19.55 -7.79 4.60
N LEU A 619 18.57 -7.56 5.47
CA LEU A 619 18.22 -8.43 6.59
C LEU A 619 16.75 -8.83 6.46
N ALA A 620 16.39 -9.98 7.03
CA ALA A 620 15.02 -10.46 7.15
C ALA A 620 14.82 -11.19 8.48
N TRP A 621 13.81 -10.86 9.28
CA TRP A 621 13.34 -11.77 10.34
C TRP A 621 12.56 -12.90 9.69
N TRP A 622 13.14 -14.10 9.61
CA TRP A 622 12.61 -15.20 8.81
C TRP A 622 12.35 -16.47 9.63
N ASP A 623 13.17 -16.79 10.64
CA ASP A 623 13.02 -18.03 11.39
C ASP A 623 12.09 -17.96 12.62
N GLY A 624 12.47 -18.58 13.73
CA GLY A 624 11.68 -18.69 14.95
C GLY A 624 12.15 -17.79 16.08
N ASP A 625 13.42 -17.35 16.07
CA ASP A 625 14.00 -16.52 17.14
C ASP A 625 13.93 -15.01 16.82
N ALA A 626 14.50 -14.18 17.69
CA ALA A 626 14.44 -12.71 17.56
C ALA A 626 15.64 -12.11 16.80
N THR A 627 16.71 -12.87 16.60
CA THR A 627 17.84 -12.44 15.76
C THR A 627 17.40 -12.43 14.29
N ARG A 628 18.10 -11.66 13.46
CA ARG A 628 17.72 -11.40 12.07
C ARG A 628 18.61 -12.16 11.09
N GLU A 629 18.01 -12.69 10.03
CA GLU A 629 18.71 -13.43 8.99
C GLU A 629 19.29 -12.50 7.93
N LEU A 630 20.25 -13.03 7.18
CA LEU A 630 20.93 -12.35 6.08
C LEU A 630 20.16 -12.57 4.77
N LEU A 631 19.75 -11.50 4.09
CA LEU A 631 19.06 -11.56 2.79
C LEU A 631 19.95 -10.96 1.69
N ASP A 632 20.27 -11.75 0.66
CA ASP A 632 21.16 -11.29 -0.44
C ASP A 632 20.94 -12.10 -1.73
N GLY A 633 20.73 -11.44 -2.87
CA GLY A 633 20.37 -12.14 -4.10
C GLY A 633 19.02 -12.84 -3.96
N THR A 634 18.97 -14.16 -4.22
CA THR A 634 17.76 -14.98 -4.08
C THR A 634 17.83 -15.96 -2.91
N ARG A 635 18.44 -15.56 -1.78
CA ARG A 635 18.64 -16.44 -0.62
C ARG A 635 18.49 -15.74 0.73
N ILE A 636 18.11 -16.53 1.73
CA ILE A 636 18.13 -16.18 3.15
C ILE A 636 19.06 -17.16 3.88
N ASP A 637 20.03 -16.62 4.62
CA ASP A 637 21.04 -17.36 5.39
C ASP A 637 20.99 -16.95 6.88
N LYS A 638 20.93 -17.92 7.81
CA LYS A 638 21.11 -17.69 9.26
C LYS A 638 22.59 -17.56 9.58
N TYR A 639 22.98 -16.52 10.31
CA TYR A 639 24.36 -16.40 10.77
C TYR A 639 24.70 -17.40 11.88
N GLY A 640 25.96 -17.86 11.91
CA GLY A 640 26.48 -18.70 12.99
C GLY A 640 28.01 -18.65 13.04
N THR A 641 28.62 -18.68 14.23
CA THR A 641 30.08 -18.41 14.36
C THR A 641 30.97 -19.34 13.53
N GLY A 642 30.56 -20.59 13.28
CA GLY A 642 31.27 -21.55 12.42
C GLY A 642 30.98 -21.45 10.91
N GLY A 643 29.92 -20.76 10.50
CA GLY A 643 29.46 -20.67 9.11
C GLY A 643 27.99 -20.24 9.02
N ASP A 644 27.58 -19.67 7.88
CA ASP A 644 26.17 -19.30 7.65
C ASP A 644 25.37 -20.54 7.21
N THR A 645 24.13 -20.66 7.66
CA THR A 645 23.23 -21.78 7.32
C THR A 645 22.13 -21.32 6.38
N ARG A 646 22.06 -21.92 5.18
CA ARG A 646 21.00 -21.64 4.20
C ARG A 646 19.62 -22.02 4.74
N LEU A 647 18.70 -21.05 4.84
CA LEU A 647 17.30 -21.30 5.19
C LEU A 647 16.38 -21.31 3.95
N LEU A 648 16.59 -20.40 3.00
CA LEU A 648 15.81 -20.32 1.76
C LEU A 648 16.72 -20.09 0.56
N THR A 649 16.53 -20.87 -0.52
CA THR A 649 17.01 -20.51 -1.86
C THR A 649 15.79 -20.37 -2.77
N GLY A 650 15.57 -19.18 -3.29
CA GLY A 650 14.55 -18.92 -4.31
C GLY A 650 14.92 -19.60 -5.62
N SER A 651 14.08 -20.53 -6.08
CA SER A 651 14.19 -21.20 -7.37
C SER A 651 13.30 -20.50 -8.41
N ASP A 652 13.74 -20.48 -9.66
CA ASP A 652 13.04 -19.85 -10.80
C ASP A 652 12.65 -18.38 -10.59
N VAL A 653 13.46 -17.67 -9.79
CA VAL A 653 13.34 -16.23 -9.50
C VAL A 653 14.69 -15.53 -9.71
N HIS A 654 14.67 -14.20 -9.77
CA HIS A 654 15.90 -13.39 -9.81
C HIS A 654 15.85 -12.24 -8.80
N SER A 655 17.05 -11.77 -8.43
CA SER A 655 17.25 -10.49 -7.76
C SER A 655 17.43 -9.36 -8.77
N ASN A 656 17.35 -8.13 -8.30
CA ASN A 656 17.34 -6.91 -9.09
C ASN A 656 18.66 -6.13 -9.00
N ASN A 657 18.76 -5.08 -9.81
CA ASN A 657 19.77 -4.02 -9.69
C ASN A 657 21.24 -4.52 -9.79
N GLY A 658 21.46 -5.58 -10.58
CA GLY A 658 22.78 -6.11 -10.92
C GLY A 658 23.51 -6.64 -9.68
N THR A 659 24.68 -6.08 -9.36
CA THR A 659 25.45 -6.48 -8.18
C THR A 659 24.82 -6.04 -6.86
N LYS A 660 23.87 -5.09 -6.86
CA LYS A 660 23.07 -4.76 -5.67
C LYS A 660 22.21 -5.94 -5.22
N ALA A 661 21.77 -6.78 -6.15
CA ALA A 661 21.17 -8.09 -5.87
C ALA A 661 20.01 -8.02 -4.87
N THR A 662 19.15 -7.02 -5.04
CA THR A 662 18.02 -6.70 -4.15
C THR A 662 16.78 -7.54 -4.48
N PRO A 663 15.84 -7.73 -3.54
CA PRO A 663 14.51 -8.23 -3.87
C PRO A 663 13.71 -7.20 -4.69
N VAL A 664 12.50 -7.56 -5.09
CA VAL A 664 11.48 -6.58 -5.51
C VAL A 664 11.03 -5.78 -4.29
N LEU A 665 10.77 -6.49 -3.18
CA LEU A 665 10.48 -5.94 -1.85
C LEU A 665 10.79 -7.00 -0.78
N SER A 666 11.13 -6.58 0.43
CA SER A 666 11.21 -7.43 1.63
C SER A 666 10.56 -6.73 2.82
N GLY A 667 9.75 -7.45 3.60
CA GLY A 667 9.16 -6.97 4.84
C GLY A 667 7.92 -7.75 5.28
N ASP A 668 7.46 -7.53 6.51
CA ASP A 668 6.13 -7.96 6.99
C ASP A 668 5.08 -7.29 6.09
N ILE A 669 4.42 -8.10 5.25
CA ILE A 669 3.31 -7.66 4.40
C ILE A 669 2.10 -8.58 4.54
N LEU A 670 2.29 -9.79 5.06
CA LEU A 670 1.31 -10.83 5.31
C LEU A 670 1.72 -11.61 6.56
N GLY A 671 0.90 -12.57 7.01
CA GLY A 671 1.30 -13.47 8.08
C GLY A 671 1.47 -12.78 9.43
N ASP A 672 2.42 -13.27 10.24
CA ASP A 672 2.79 -12.66 11.52
C ASP A 672 3.94 -11.65 11.34
N TRP A 673 4.62 -11.27 12.42
CA TRP A 673 5.61 -10.18 12.45
C TRP A 673 6.88 -10.38 11.57
N ARG A 674 6.99 -11.52 10.88
CA ARG A 674 8.18 -11.92 10.11
C ARG A 674 8.09 -11.47 8.66
N GLU A 675 9.23 -11.34 8.03
CA GLU A 675 9.37 -10.60 6.78
C GLU A 675 9.22 -11.53 5.57
N GLU A 676 8.18 -11.33 4.76
CA GLU A 676 8.11 -11.91 3.42
C GLU A 676 9.20 -11.33 2.52
N VAL A 677 9.55 -12.09 1.48
CA VAL A 677 10.41 -11.61 0.38
C VAL A 677 9.72 -11.80 -0.95
N ILE A 678 9.63 -10.72 -1.73
CA ILE A 678 9.14 -10.73 -3.11
C ILE A 678 10.34 -10.76 -4.06
N TRP A 679 10.40 -11.76 -4.93
CA TRP A 679 11.26 -11.75 -6.13
C TRP A 679 10.42 -11.94 -7.38
N ALA A 680 10.82 -11.33 -8.49
CA ALA A 680 10.24 -11.65 -9.78
C ALA A 680 10.72 -13.04 -10.25
N ARG A 681 9.84 -13.79 -10.92
CA ARG A 681 10.23 -15.03 -11.60
C ARG A 681 11.26 -14.76 -12.68
N SER A 682 12.14 -15.72 -12.99
CA SER A 682 13.22 -15.58 -13.98
C SER A 682 12.77 -15.25 -15.42
N ASP A 683 11.46 -15.33 -15.70
CA ASP A 683 10.81 -14.98 -16.97
C ASP A 683 9.95 -13.70 -16.90
N ASP A 684 9.93 -13.04 -15.73
CA ASP A 684 9.04 -11.92 -15.36
C ASP A 684 7.54 -12.21 -15.55
N SER A 685 7.11 -13.47 -15.45
CA SER A 685 5.69 -13.86 -15.58
C SER A 685 4.85 -13.66 -14.31
N ALA A 686 5.49 -13.65 -13.15
CA ALA A 686 4.85 -13.41 -11.85
C ALA A 686 5.84 -12.78 -10.86
N LEU A 687 5.30 -12.09 -9.85
CA LEU A 687 6.01 -11.84 -8.59
C LEU A 687 5.78 -13.05 -7.67
N ARG A 688 6.86 -13.62 -7.15
CA ARG A 688 6.83 -14.72 -6.19
C ARG A 688 7.07 -14.18 -4.80
N ILE A 689 6.03 -14.24 -3.96
CA ILE A 689 6.06 -13.87 -2.55
C ILE A 689 6.40 -15.12 -1.75
N TYR A 690 7.53 -15.12 -1.05
CA TYR A 690 7.92 -16.17 -0.10
C TYR A 690 7.56 -15.74 1.32
N ALA A 691 6.93 -16.64 2.07
CA ALA A 691 6.62 -16.49 3.48
C ALA A 691 7.20 -17.67 4.27
N THR A 692 7.55 -17.46 5.55
CA THR A 692 8.29 -18.48 6.31
C THR A 692 7.44 -19.70 6.67
N PRO A 693 7.99 -20.94 6.56
CA PRO A 693 7.35 -22.17 7.02
C PRO A 693 7.76 -22.56 8.46
N ILE A 694 8.57 -21.74 9.13
CA ILE A 694 9.18 -22.03 10.44
C ILE A 694 8.26 -21.54 11.56
N VAL A 695 8.14 -22.28 12.67
CA VAL A 695 7.32 -21.86 13.83
C VAL A 695 8.09 -20.86 14.68
N THR A 696 7.43 -19.80 15.15
CA THR A 696 7.94 -18.93 16.22
C THR A 696 7.02 -18.94 17.43
N ASP A 697 7.62 -18.93 18.64
CA ASP A 697 6.94 -18.63 19.90
C ASP A 697 7.02 -17.12 20.26
N THR A 698 7.66 -16.31 19.40
CA THR A 698 7.74 -14.86 19.52
C THR A 698 6.44 -14.23 19.00
N ARG A 699 5.91 -13.27 19.74
CA ARG A 699 4.73 -12.48 19.37
C ARG A 699 5.08 -11.00 19.39
N VAL A 700 4.90 -10.35 18.26
CA VAL A 700 5.02 -8.90 18.08
C VAL A 700 3.76 -8.43 17.33
N TRP A 701 3.43 -7.14 17.41
CA TRP A 701 2.52 -6.53 16.45
C TRP A 701 3.09 -6.59 15.03
N THR A 702 2.24 -6.52 14.01
CA THR A 702 2.74 -6.35 12.63
C THR A 702 3.63 -5.11 12.56
N LEU A 703 4.79 -5.26 11.92
CA LEU A 703 5.79 -4.21 11.81
C LEU A 703 5.30 -3.05 10.94
N LEU A 704 4.26 -3.24 10.12
CA LEU A 704 3.56 -2.16 9.41
C LEU A 704 2.81 -1.20 10.35
N HIS A 705 2.58 -1.59 11.61
CA HIS A 705 2.10 -0.70 12.67
C HIS A 705 3.24 -0.15 13.54
N ASP A 706 4.51 -0.29 13.13
CA ASP A 706 5.61 0.56 13.59
C ASP A 706 5.83 1.70 12.59
N GLN A 707 5.85 2.94 13.08
CA GLN A 707 5.86 4.14 12.24
C GLN A 707 7.16 4.23 11.41
N GLN A 708 8.29 3.81 11.96
CA GLN A 708 9.59 3.88 11.29
C GLN A 708 9.73 2.76 10.25
N TYR A 709 9.35 1.54 10.62
CA TYR A 709 9.36 0.40 9.72
C TYR A 709 8.42 0.62 8.53
N ARG A 710 7.20 1.11 8.76
CA ARG A 710 6.22 1.31 7.68
C ARG A 710 6.65 2.36 6.66
N VAL A 711 7.29 3.46 7.09
CA VAL A 711 7.89 4.41 6.15
C VAL A 711 9.14 3.86 5.46
N ALA A 712 9.87 2.94 6.12
CA ALA A 712 10.98 2.23 5.49
C ALA A 712 10.56 1.26 4.38
N ILE A 713 9.39 0.63 4.49
CA ILE A 713 8.77 -0.10 3.38
C ILE A 713 8.47 0.83 2.20
N ALA A 714 8.03 2.07 2.46
CA ALA A 714 7.75 3.05 1.40
C ALA A 714 9.03 3.57 0.71
N TRP A 715 10.11 3.84 1.44
CA TRP A 715 11.38 4.28 0.83
C TRP A 715 12.26 3.14 0.29
N GLN A 716 11.93 1.86 0.53
CA GLN A 716 12.79 0.72 0.19
C GLN A 716 13.24 0.67 -1.29
N ASN A 717 12.43 1.17 -2.22
CA ASN A 717 12.74 1.25 -3.65
C ASN A 717 13.74 2.36 -4.03
N THR A 718 14.14 3.21 -3.08
CA THR A 718 14.81 4.46 -3.38
C THR A 718 16.30 4.27 -3.65
N ALA A 719 16.70 4.53 -4.90
CA ALA A 719 18.06 4.48 -5.41
C ALA A 719 18.81 3.16 -5.13
N TYR A 720 19.60 3.06 -4.06
CA TYR A 720 20.16 1.78 -3.60
C TYR A 720 19.39 1.32 -2.36
N ASN A 721 18.45 0.41 -2.59
CA ASN A 721 17.56 -0.17 -1.59
C ASN A 721 18.32 -0.55 -0.30
N GLN A 722 17.76 -0.26 0.87
CA GLN A 722 18.28 -0.67 2.19
C GLN A 722 17.19 -1.47 2.94
N PRO A 723 17.55 -2.37 3.87
CA PRO A 723 16.57 -3.10 4.65
C PRO A 723 15.79 -2.17 5.61
N PRO A 724 14.51 -2.48 5.90
CA PRO A 724 13.70 -1.69 6.84
C PRO A 724 14.11 -1.97 8.30
N HIS A 725 13.88 -0.99 9.18
CA HIS A 725 14.17 -1.07 10.61
C HIS A 725 13.04 -0.41 11.43
N PRO A 726 12.53 -1.05 12.50
CA PRO A 726 11.55 -0.46 13.39
C PRO A 726 12.18 0.58 14.34
N GLY A 727 11.32 1.38 14.97
CA GLY A 727 11.71 2.39 15.98
C GLY A 727 12.05 1.82 17.36
N PHE A 728 12.15 0.49 17.50
CA PHE A 728 12.45 -0.23 18.73
C PHE A 728 13.41 -1.41 18.47
N PHE A 729 14.16 -1.85 19.49
CA PHE A 729 14.99 -3.03 19.34
C PHE A 729 14.18 -4.32 19.25
N LEU A 730 14.33 -5.04 18.14
CA LEU A 730 13.83 -6.39 17.94
C LEU A 730 15.02 -7.34 17.74
N GLY A 731 15.36 -8.06 18.81
CA GLY A 731 16.57 -8.87 18.89
C GLY A 731 16.70 -9.58 20.24
N THR A 732 17.92 -9.91 20.63
CA THR A 732 18.30 -10.67 21.82
C THR A 732 19.03 -9.79 22.85
N PRO A 733 18.64 -9.82 24.13
CA PRO A 733 17.48 -10.53 24.70
C PRO A 733 16.15 -9.91 24.23
N PHE A 734 15.19 -10.77 23.87
CA PHE A 734 13.89 -10.32 23.40
C PHE A 734 13.08 -9.63 24.52
N ALA A 735 12.55 -8.47 24.20
CA ALA A 735 11.50 -7.78 24.94
C ALA A 735 10.35 -7.48 24.00
N LEU A 736 9.12 -7.70 24.44
CA LEU A 736 7.94 -7.24 23.71
C LEU A 736 7.96 -5.70 23.70
N PRO A 737 7.86 -5.03 22.53
CA PRO A 737 7.82 -3.57 22.46
C PRO A 737 6.56 -2.99 23.11
N ALA A 738 6.48 -1.66 23.18
CA ALA A 738 5.24 -1.00 23.51
C ALA A 738 4.16 -1.29 22.44
N GLN A 739 2.89 -1.34 22.84
CA GLN A 739 1.79 -1.44 21.89
C GLN A 739 1.78 -0.18 20.99
N PRO A 740 1.68 -0.33 19.65
CA PRO A 740 1.58 0.80 18.74
C PRO A 740 0.45 1.77 19.09
N SER A 741 0.77 3.05 19.17
CA SER A 741 -0.19 4.12 19.32
C SER A 741 -0.68 4.55 17.92
N VAL A 742 -1.71 3.88 17.42
CA VAL A 742 -2.25 4.08 16.07
C VAL A 742 -3.69 4.54 16.08
N TYR A 743 -4.09 5.32 15.09
CA TYR A 743 -5.48 5.42 14.65
C TYR A 743 -5.56 4.96 13.19
N LEU A 744 -6.55 4.13 12.89
CA LEU A 744 -6.69 3.53 11.57
C LEU A 744 -7.39 4.50 10.61
N ARG A 745 -7.02 4.40 9.33
CA ARG A 745 -7.71 5.02 8.20
C ARG A 745 -7.94 3.99 7.11
#